data_AF-A0A1T5NHC2-F1
#
_entry.id   AF-A0A1T5NHC2-F1
#
_cell.length_a   1.000
_cell.length_b   1.000
_cell.length_c   1.000
_cell.angle_alpha   90.00
_cell.angle_beta   90.00
_cell.angle_gamma   90.00
#
_symmetry.space_group_name_H-M   'P 1'
#
loop_
_entity.id
_entity.type
_entity.pdbx_description
1 polymer ?
#
loop_
_entity_poly.entity_id
_entity_poly.type
_entity_poly.pdbx_seq_one_letter_code
_entity_poly.pdbx_strand_id
1 'polypeptide(L)'
;MNNALIWCRYFLSVTGMLCLLTPLHAQEATHVKHIPFGKNNYIAYDLRKGTYSVWTGNKEVIRNAFAFYEDAHRPDTLTATRTFASARIKDRMGEGTRYVITSAGNGIKKQQVFYVYKGKDGFYTAVILQGKGARSRAMSPLTGEAAMYTSGVVVPFDNDAWIRYRVADQQGPAFTSSEVTALYDSITNAGLILGSVEHSNWKTGVKVENSHVSVVAGWTDSLVTRDKIPHGIVTQGDTLCSSPKILVLPAANWRKGMEQYGSANRLAEPRYIFEWTAAKPLGWNSWGSMQTKLNLAKAKQVVDFFADSCKTFRGKDGSIYIDLDSYWDNMTKGGMTGDFSQLKEFVVYCKQRGCKPGIYWAPFVDWSKSSRVVEGSHYNYEETWTKINGQYHDFDGARAMDPTHPATRERIAYLIKRFKETGFEMIKIDFIGHAAIEADAYYDPSVHTGMQAFRKGMEFLVDQLDGKMLVYAAISPGMATGRYVHMRRIACDAFKNIDETAYTLNATSLGWWQNKVYDFTDADHVVFAGAAPGENRARLASAIVTGTVITGDDYSAYSSASGVAQQLLQNHDVLEAAQLPNGFVPVDHHTGDTPSSLFVHNNGRFTYLAVVNYNKRPTTFEADFSKLGLGSGEYLCKELFSGKTSTEKGKIHITADAADAMIFRLEKK
;
A
#
# COMPACT_ATOMS: atom_id res chain seq x y z
N MET A 1 -59.80 -21.58 76.81
CA MET A 1 -60.01 -20.76 78.01
C MET A 1 -59.32 -19.42 77.80
N ASN A 2 -60.09 -18.33 77.87
CA ASN A 2 -59.78 -16.95 78.36
C ASN A 2 -58.44 -16.30 78.01
N ASN A 3 -58.44 -15.18 77.28
CA ASN A 3 -58.43 -13.77 77.75
C ASN A 3 -57.02 -13.16 77.46
N ALA A 4 -56.88 -12.15 76.58
CA ALA A 4 -57.15 -10.71 76.73
C ALA A 4 -55.97 -9.90 77.31
N LEU A 5 -55.76 -8.70 76.72
CA LEU A 5 -54.88 -7.55 77.07
C LEU A 5 -53.40 -7.65 76.58
N ILE A 6 -53.00 -6.96 75.50
CA ILE A 6 -52.71 -5.52 75.32
C ILE A 6 -51.71 -4.99 76.36
N TRP A 7 -50.51 -4.56 75.94
CA TRP A 7 -49.91 -3.24 76.27
C TRP A 7 -48.70 -2.94 75.35
N CYS A 8 -48.61 -1.66 75.02
CA CYS A 8 -47.75 -0.94 74.07
C CYS A 8 -46.23 -1.09 74.32
N ARG A 9 -45.42 -1.21 73.25
CA ARG A 9 -44.17 -0.44 72.95
C ARG A 9 -43.33 -1.12 71.85
N TYR A 10 -42.46 -0.33 71.22
CA TYR A 10 -41.53 -0.61 70.10
C TYR A 10 -42.03 -0.28 68.69
N PHE A 11 -42.00 1.02 68.41
CA PHE A 11 -41.64 1.57 67.11
C PHE A 11 -40.13 1.33 66.85
N LEU A 12 -39.77 1.25 65.56
CA LEU A 12 -38.43 1.10 64.94
C LEU A 12 -37.86 -0.33 64.85
N SER A 13 -37.84 -0.88 63.63
CA SER A 13 -36.60 -1.22 62.89
C SER A 13 -36.83 -2.18 61.70
N VAL A 14 -37.35 -1.71 60.56
CA VAL A 14 -37.13 -2.39 59.25
C VAL A 14 -37.14 -1.35 58.12
N THR A 15 -36.05 -0.60 57.97
CA THR A 15 -35.69 0.09 56.71
C THR A 15 -34.19 0.34 56.76
N GLY A 16 -33.40 -0.63 56.31
CA GLY A 16 -31.95 -0.51 56.41
C GLY A 16 -31.20 -1.64 55.71
N MET A 17 -31.65 -2.10 54.55
CA MET A 17 -30.84 -3.03 53.75
C MET A 17 -31.20 -2.99 52.25
N LEU A 18 -31.43 -1.79 51.70
CA LEU A 18 -31.64 -1.62 50.26
C LEU A 18 -31.06 -0.29 49.71
N CYS A 19 -29.96 0.21 50.29
CA CYS A 19 -29.29 1.43 49.81
C CYS A 19 -27.74 1.37 49.88
N LEU A 20 -27.12 0.19 49.81
CA LEU A 20 -25.65 0.06 49.88
C LEU A 20 -24.98 -0.59 48.66
N LEU A 21 -25.72 -0.92 47.59
CA LEU A 21 -25.15 -1.39 46.32
C LEU A 21 -25.06 -0.30 45.24
N THR A 22 -25.58 0.90 45.52
CA THR A 22 -25.55 2.04 44.60
C THR A 22 -24.31 2.96 44.65
N PRO A 23 -23.38 2.93 45.64
CA PRO A 23 -22.21 3.80 45.57
C PRO A 23 -21.05 3.21 44.75
N LEU A 24 -20.92 1.88 44.60
CA LEU A 24 -19.79 1.31 43.83
C LEU A 24 -19.89 1.60 42.32
N HIS A 25 -21.09 1.45 41.73
CA HIS A 25 -21.31 1.74 40.31
C HIS A 25 -21.25 3.24 40.00
N ALA A 26 -21.63 4.11 40.95
CA ALA A 26 -21.52 5.56 40.80
C ALA A 26 -20.06 6.06 40.95
N GLN A 27 -19.20 5.34 41.67
CA GLN A 27 -17.81 5.71 41.89
C GLN A 27 -16.85 5.21 40.78
N GLU A 28 -17.21 4.16 40.04
CA GLU A 28 -16.52 3.78 38.79
C GLU A 28 -16.77 4.79 37.64
N ALA A 29 -17.95 5.42 37.61
CA ALA A 29 -18.38 6.31 36.52
C ALA A 29 -17.57 7.63 36.39
N THR A 30 -16.80 8.04 37.40
CA THR A 30 -16.06 9.32 37.36
C THR A 30 -14.71 9.23 36.63
N HIS A 31 -14.10 8.05 36.61
CA HIS A 31 -12.74 7.82 36.08
C HIS A 31 -12.70 7.27 34.66
N VAL A 32 -13.78 6.63 34.20
CA VAL A 32 -13.89 6.18 32.81
C VAL A 32 -14.46 7.32 31.96
N LYS A 33 -13.72 7.74 30.92
CA LYS A 33 -14.17 8.74 29.95
C LYS A 33 -14.62 8.08 28.67
N HIS A 34 -15.79 8.49 28.19
CA HIS A 34 -16.37 8.01 26.94
C HIS A 34 -16.07 9.00 25.81
N ILE A 35 -15.40 8.52 24.75
CA ILE A 35 -15.10 9.30 23.54
C ILE A 35 -15.99 8.76 22.42
N PRO A 36 -17.03 9.48 21.97
CA PRO A 36 -17.91 9.01 20.90
C PRO A 36 -17.24 9.10 19.54
N PHE A 37 -17.48 8.11 18.68
CA PHE A 37 -17.11 8.11 17.27
C PHE A 37 -18.14 7.33 16.44
N GLY A 38 -18.12 7.47 15.11
CA GLY A 38 -19.13 6.85 14.26
C GLY A 38 -20.57 7.23 14.67
N LYS A 39 -21.52 6.33 14.40
CA LYS A 39 -22.93 6.55 14.74
C LYS A 39 -23.25 6.21 16.20
N ASN A 40 -22.87 5.01 16.64
CA ASN A 40 -23.19 4.45 17.96
C ASN A 40 -21.96 3.78 18.59
N ASN A 41 -20.76 4.25 18.27
CA ASN A 41 -19.51 3.66 18.76
C ASN A 41 -18.86 4.59 19.79
N TYR A 42 -18.06 4.03 20.69
CA TYR A 42 -17.34 4.81 21.67
C TYR A 42 -16.07 4.12 22.15
N ILE A 43 -15.12 4.94 22.61
CA ILE A 43 -13.93 4.49 23.33
C ILE A 43 -14.19 4.73 24.81
N ALA A 44 -14.07 3.70 25.64
CA ALA A 44 -14.12 3.81 27.10
C ALA A 44 -12.69 3.82 27.63
N TYR A 45 -12.22 4.97 28.08
CA TYR A 45 -10.86 5.17 28.58
C TYR A 45 -10.84 5.22 30.12
N ASP A 46 -10.13 4.31 30.77
CA ASP A 46 -9.95 4.30 32.22
C ASP A 46 -8.74 5.16 32.61
N LEU A 47 -8.98 6.34 33.20
CA LEU A 47 -7.91 7.27 33.59
C LEU A 47 -7.00 6.72 34.70
N ARG A 48 -7.48 5.78 35.53
CA ARG A 48 -6.67 5.17 36.60
C ARG A 48 -5.73 4.11 36.01
N LYS A 49 -6.25 3.24 35.15
CA LYS A 49 -5.49 2.13 34.56
C LYS A 49 -4.63 2.56 33.37
N GLY A 50 -5.00 3.61 32.66
CA GLY A 50 -4.37 3.99 31.39
C GLY A 50 -4.69 3.05 30.26
N THR A 51 -5.78 2.28 30.40
CA THR A 51 -6.27 1.36 29.39
C THR A 51 -7.56 1.89 28.77
N TYR A 52 -7.89 1.41 27.58
CA TYR A 52 -9.13 1.72 26.90
C TYR A 52 -9.72 0.51 26.20
N SER A 53 -11.04 0.50 26.06
CA SER A 53 -11.77 -0.44 25.23
C SER A 53 -12.48 0.30 24.10
N VAL A 54 -12.65 -0.36 22.96
CA VAL A 54 -13.36 0.18 21.80
C VAL A 54 -14.64 -0.61 21.60
N TRP A 55 -15.77 0.09 21.56
CA TRP A 55 -17.11 -0.47 21.44
C TRP A 55 -17.76 -0.04 20.13
N THR A 56 -18.30 -1.00 19.39
CA THR A 56 -19.13 -0.80 18.19
C THR A 56 -20.56 -1.23 18.49
N GLY A 57 -21.45 -0.27 18.73
CA GLY A 57 -22.73 -0.56 19.38
C GLY A 57 -22.48 -1.27 20.71
N ASN A 58 -23.05 -2.47 20.86
CA ASN A 58 -22.92 -3.29 22.08
C ASN A 58 -21.78 -4.31 22.03
N LYS A 59 -20.97 -4.32 20.95
CA LYS A 59 -19.86 -5.26 20.78
C LYS A 59 -18.53 -4.58 21.13
N GLU A 60 -17.83 -5.12 22.10
CA GLU A 60 -16.45 -4.73 22.40
C GLU A 60 -15.51 -5.34 21.34
N VAL A 61 -14.87 -4.51 20.52
CA VAL A 61 -14.01 -4.94 19.42
C VAL A 61 -12.52 -4.86 19.74
N ILE A 62 -12.17 -4.07 20.76
CA ILE A 62 -10.83 -4.03 21.35
C ILE A 62 -10.99 -3.90 22.86
N ARG A 63 -10.25 -4.71 23.64
CA ARG A 63 -10.23 -4.73 25.10
C ARG A 63 -8.85 -4.40 25.63
N ASN A 64 -8.82 -3.83 26.84
CA ASN A 64 -7.61 -3.65 27.63
C ASN A 64 -6.45 -2.98 26.85
N ALA A 65 -6.77 -2.14 25.85
CA ALA A 65 -5.74 -1.53 25.02
C ALA A 65 -5.00 -0.44 25.77
N PHE A 66 -3.70 -0.32 25.54
CA PHE A 66 -2.85 0.70 26.15
C PHE A 66 -1.84 1.23 25.14
N ALA A 67 -1.12 2.26 25.56
CA ALA A 67 -0.01 2.84 24.82
C ALA A 67 1.35 2.51 25.47
N PHE A 68 2.39 2.36 24.65
CA PHE A 68 3.79 2.24 25.12
C PHE A 68 4.77 3.00 24.21
N TYR A 69 5.99 3.23 24.71
CA TYR A 69 7.13 3.74 23.96
C TYR A 69 8.46 3.19 24.54
N GLU A 70 9.46 2.96 23.68
CA GLU A 70 10.76 2.28 23.92
C GLU A 70 10.74 0.73 24.11
N ASP A 71 11.94 0.12 24.01
CA ASP A 71 12.20 -1.33 23.87
C ASP A 71 11.89 -2.18 25.11
N ALA A 72 11.67 -1.57 26.27
CA ALA A 72 11.02 -2.30 27.34
C ALA A 72 9.56 -2.45 26.93
N HIS A 73 9.17 -3.63 26.44
CA HIS A 73 7.79 -4.07 26.17
C HIS A 73 6.90 -4.07 27.42
N ARG A 74 6.94 -2.98 28.19
CA ARG A 74 6.19 -2.76 29.41
C ARG A 74 5.23 -1.63 29.11
N PRO A 75 3.92 -1.82 29.37
CA PRO A 75 2.96 -0.76 29.21
C PRO A 75 3.35 0.48 30.01
N ASP A 76 2.95 1.68 29.56
CA ASP A 76 2.85 2.86 30.45
C ASP A 76 1.66 2.67 31.43
N THR A 77 1.66 1.54 32.14
CA THR A 77 0.75 1.17 33.24
C THR A 77 1.09 1.88 34.53
N LEU A 78 2.11 2.76 34.53
CA LEU A 78 2.44 3.55 35.71
C LEU A 78 1.15 4.14 36.26
N THR A 79 0.98 4.02 37.59
CA THR A 79 -0.12 4.59 38.37
C THR A 79 0.05 6.11 38.39
N ALA A 80 0.01 6.73 37.22
CA ALA A 80 0.15 8.16 37.02
C ALA A 80 -1.24 8.78 37.04
N THR A 81 -1.36 9.95 37.67
CA THR A 81 -2.58 10.75 37.56
C THR A 81 -2.71 11.21 36.10
N ARG A 82 -3.79 10.80 35.43
CA ARG A 82 -4.09 11.17 34.04
C ARG A 82 -5.14 12.27 33.99
N THR A 83 -4.88 13.30 33.21
CA THR A 83 -5.87 14.36 32.90
C THR A 83 -6.50 14.11 31.53
N PHE A 84 -7.76 14.53 31.36
CA PHE A 84 -8.52 14.38 30.12
C PHE A 84 -8.96 15.75 29.62
N ALA A 85 -8.60 16.08 28.38
CA ALA A 85 -9.01 17.31 27.72
C ALA A 85 -9.56 17.00 26.32
N SER A 86 -10.42 17.87 25.81
CA SER A 86 -10.90 17.80 24.43
C SER A 86 -10.88 19.17 23.76
N ALA A 87 -10.70 19.19 22.45
CA ALA A 87 -10.73 20.39 21.63
C ALA A 87 -11.30 20.08 20.23
N ARG A 88 -12.04 21.04 19.65
CA ARG A 88 -12.47 20.92 18.25
C ARG A 88 -11.26 21.02 17.33
N ILE A 89 -11.29 20.26 16.24
CA ILE A 89 -10.27 20.27 15.19
C ILE A 89 -10.91 20.38 13.82
N LYS A 90 -10.17 20.94 12.88
CA LYS A 90 -10.50 20.97 11.46
C LYS A 90 -9.20 20.85 10.68
N ASP A 91 -9.02 19.73 10.01
CA ASP A 91 -7.85 19.45 9.16
C ASP A 91 -8.29 18.73 7.88
N ARG A 92 -7.33 18.15 7.13
CA ARG A 92 -7.60 17.45 5.87
C ARG A 92 -8.49 16.20 6.03
N MET A 93 -8.56 15.62 7.23
CA MET A 93 -9.48 14.50 7.52
C MET A 93 -10.92 14.99 7.74
N GLY A 94 -11.10 16.27 8.01
CA GLY A 94 -12.39 16.94 8.15
C GLY A 94 -12.56 17.66 9.49
N GLU A 95 -13.80 17.93 9.85
CA GLU A 95 -14.15 18.51 11.15
C GLU A 95 -14.33 17.42 12.21
N GLY A 96 -13.76 17.63 13.39
CA GLY A 96 -13.71 16.61 14.42
C GLY A 96 -13.45 17.14 15.83
N THR A 97 -13.15 16.21 16.73
CA THR A 97 -12.71 16.49 18.10
C THR A 97 -11.45 15.70 18.38
N ARG A 98 -10.43 16.37 18.94
CA ARG A 98 -9.23 15.78 19.49
C ARG A 98 -9.41 15.62 20.99
N TYR A 99 -9.20 14.42 21.51
CA TYR A 99 -9.17 14.11 22.92
C TYR A 99 -7.74 13.78 23.35
N VAL A 100 -7.27 14.38 24.44
CA VAL A 100 -5.90 14.26 24.92
C VAL A 100 -5.92 13.76 26.34
N ILE A 101 -5.35 12.58 26.55
CA ILE A 101 -5.08 12.04 27.87
C ILE A 101 -3.61 12.31 28.18
N THR A 102 -3.34 13.08 29.23
CA THR A 102 -1.98 13.45 29.61
C THR A 102 -1.60 12.78 30.92
N SER A 103 -0.45 12.10 30.95
CA SER A 103 0.30 11.75 32.17
C SER A 103 1.61 12.54 32.22
N ALA A 104 1.98 13.02 33.40
CA ALA A 104 3.29 13.63 33.64
C ALA A 104 4.23 12.58 34.24
N GLY A 105 5.44 12.45 33.68
CA GLY A 105 6.54 11.66 34.26
C GLY A 105 7.71 12.56 34.69
N ASN A 106 8.90 11.96 34.85
CA ASN A 106 10.17 12.62 35.22
C ASN A 106 10.63 13.69 34.19
N GLY A 107 9.92 14.81 34.08
CA GLY A 107 10.23 15.90 33.14
C GLY A 107 9.70 15.73 31.70
N ILE A 108 9.18 14.55 31.35
CA ILE A 108 8.52 14.28 30.06
C ILE A 108 7.01 14.13 30.26
N LYS A 109 6.24 14.97 29.55
CA LYS A 109 4.79 14.89 29.43
C LYS A 109 4.44 13.86 28.35
N LYS A 110 3.66 12.86 28.71
CA LYS A 110 3.20 11.80 27.80
C LYS A 110 1.74 12.03 27.48
N GLN A 111 1.38 11.94 26.21
CA GLN A 111 0.01 12.12 25.75
C GLN A 111 -0.42 10.94 24.91
N GLN A 112 -1.58 10.37 25.24
CA GLN A 112 -2.34 9.53 24.35
C GLN A 112 -3.46 10.37 23.74
N VAL A 113 -3.55 10.37 22.42
CA VAL A 113 -4.41 11.29 21.68
C VAL A 113 -5.36 10.51 20.80
N PHE A 114 -6.65 10.82 20.86
CA PHE A 114 -7.68 10.27 19.99
C PHE A 114 -8.28 11.37 19.11
N TYR A 115 -8.38 11.11 17.81
CA TYR A 115 -8.99 12.01 16.83
C TYR A 115 -10.24 11.34 16.26
N VAL A 116 -11.40 12.00 16.43
CA VAL A 116 -12.68 11.53 15.89
C VAL A 116 -13.24 12.58 14.94
N TYR A 117 -13.73 12.17 13.78
CA TYR A 117 -14.22 13.06 12.73
C TYR A 117 -15.71 12.82 12.46
N LYS A 118 -16.45 13.89 12.17
CA LYS A 118 -17.88 13.81 11.86
C LYS A 118 -18.10 12.94 10.62
N GLY A 119 -19.06 12.02 10.69
CA GLY A 119 -19.44 11.17 9.56
C GLY A 119 -18.41 10.09 9.20
N LYS A 120 -17.43 9.81 10.06
CA LYS A 120 -16.47 8.70 9.90
C LYS A 120 -16.74 7.62 10.95
N ASP A 121 -16.71 6.36 10.52
CA ASP A 121 -17.01 5.20 11.38
C ASP A 121 -15.83 4.76 12.27
N GLY A 122 -14.62 5.20 11.93
CA GLY A 122 -13.39 4.94 12.68
C GLY A 122 -12.84 6.19 13.39
N PHE A 123 -11.73 5.98 14.10
CA PHE A 123 -10.98 7.04 14.78
C PHE A 123 -9.47 6.85 14.55
N TYR A 124 -8.69 7.86 14.90
CA TYR A 124 -7.22 7.77 14.88
C TYR A 124 -6.68 7.90 16.29
N THR A 125 -5.60 7.19 16.60
CA THR A 125 -4.89 7.29 17.89
C THR A 125 -3.40 7.48 17.70
N ALA A 126 -2.76 8.25 18.60
CA ALA A 126 -1.32 8.50 18.59
C ALA A 126 -0.77 8.67 20.01
N VAL A 127 0.53 8.47 20.17
CA VAL A 127 1.29 8.74 21.40
C VAL A 127 2.27 9.86 21.14
N ILE A 128 2.31 10.84 22.04
CA ILE A 128 3.18 12.02 21.93
C ILE A 128 3.95 12.20 23.24
N LEU A 129 5.27 12.29 23.15
CA LEU A 129 6.18 12.66 24.22
C LEU A 129 6.59 14.13 24.05
N GLN A 130 6.48 14.93 25.11
CA GLN A 130 6.82 16.35 25.12
C GLN A 130 7.71 16.69 26.31
N GLY A 131 8.80 17.40 26.07
CA GLY A 131 9.79 17.77 27.08
C GLY A 131 11.21 17.41 26.63
N LYS A 132 12.22 17.99 27.29
CA LYS A 132 13.62 17.75 26.96
C LYS A 132 13.95 16.25 27.04
N GLY A 133 14.60 15.71 26.02
CA GLY A 133 14.88 14.27 25.87
C GLY A 133 13.72 13.45 25.30
N ALA A 134 12.66 14.08 24.78
CA ALA A 134 11.56 13.37 24.14
C ALA A 134 12.03 12.72 22.84
N ARG A 135 12.25 11.41 22.90
CA ARG A 135 12.75 10.59 21.82
C ARG A 135 12.31 9.14 21.99
N SER A 136 12.23 8.37 20.92
CA SER A 136 11.92 6.94 20.99
C SER A 136 12.35 6.20 19.73
N ARG A 137 12.66 4.90 19.87
CA ARG A 137 12.86 3.96 18.75
C ARG A 137 11.60 3.18 18.39
N ALA A 138 10.66 3.06 19.33
CA ALA A 138 9.46 2.28 19.13
C ALA A 138 8.29 2.89 19.92
N MET A 139 7.12 2.99 19.30
CA MET A 139 5.91 3.52 19.96
C MET A 139 4.69 2.73 19.50
N SER A 140 3.76 2.47 20.42
CA SER A 140 2.47 1.89 20.08
C SER A 140 1.35 2.66 20.76
N PRO A 141 0.43 3.27 20.00
CA PRO A 141 -0.81 3.82 20.54
C PRO A 141 -1.88 2.75 20.86
N LEU A 142 -1.67 1.53 20.41
CA LEU A 142 -2.64 0.44 20.46
C LEU A 142 -1.93 -0.90 20.64
N THR A 143 -1.91 -1.37 21.89
CA THR A 143 -1.54 -2.74 22.26
C THR A 143 -2.59 -3.27 23.22
N GLY A 144 -3.21 -4.40 22.91
CA GLY A 144 -4.32 -4.95 23.70
C GLY A 144 -4.87 -6.23 23.11
N GLU A 145 -6.18 -6.44 23.28
CA GLU A 145 -6.88 -7.62 22.78
C GLU A 145 -7.94 -7.21 21.75
N ALA A 146 -7.80 -7.61 20.49
CA ALA A 146 -8.84 -7.48 19.48
C ALA A 146 -9.91 -8.58 19.65
N ALA A 147 -11.11 -8.30 19.17
CA ALA A 147 -12.12 -9.34 18.98
C ALA A 147 -11.59 -10.47 18.07
N MET A 148 -12.07 -11.68 18.32
CA MET A 148 -11.77 -12.82 17.48
C MET A 148 -12.54 -12.74 16.17
N TYR A 149 -11.79 -12.73 15.07
CA TYR A 149 -12.26 -12.93 13.71
C TYR A 149 -11.73 -14.27 13.19
N THR A 150 -12.04 -14.61 11.94
CA THR A 150 -11.55 -15.84 11.31
C THR A 150 -10.19 -15.63 10.64
N SER A 151 -9.87 -14.42 10.20
CA SER A 151 -8.78 -14.18 9.26
C SER A 151 -8.11 -12.83 9.42
N GLY A 152 -6.84 -12.74 9.03
CA GLY A 152 -6.04 -11.52 9.02
C GLY A 152 -5.30 -11.35 7.70
N VAL A 153 -5.28 -10.13 7.14
CA VAL A 153 -4.47 -9.83 5.94
C VAL A 153 -3.04 -9.45 6.35
N VAL A 154 -2.06 -10.16 5.79
CA VAL A 154 -0.64 -9.85 5.92
C VAL A 154 -0.17 -9.12 4.66
N VAL A 155 0.26 -7.88 4.85
CA VAL A 155 0.74 -6.95 3.84
C VAL A 155 2.27 -6.87 3.93
N PRO A 156 3.01 -7.04 2.82
CA PRO A 156 4.46 -6.87 2.79
C PRO A 156 4.85 -5.39 2.88
N PHE A 157 6.11 -5.10 3.26
CA PHE A 157 6.60 -3.72 3.36
C PHE A 157 6.81 -3.09 1.98
N ASP A 158 7.38 -3.85 1.05
CA ASP A 158 7.61 -3.46 -0.34
C ASP A 158 7.11 -4.56 -1.31
N ASN A 159 7.47 -4.44 -2.58
CA ASN A 159 7.14 -5.41 -3.62
C ASN A 159 8.36 -6.22 -4.08
N ASP A 160 9.34 -6.45 -3.19
CA ASP A 160 10.63 -7.04 -3.52
C ASP A 160 10.79 -8.51 -3.08
N ALA A 161 11.81 -9.19 -3.59
CA ALA A 161 12.21 -10.57 -3.31
C ALA A 161 11.06 -11.59 -3.40
N TRP A 162 10.16 -11.35 -4.35
CA TRP A 162 8.98 -12.19 -4.59
C TRP A 162 8.10 -12.40 -3.34
N ILE A 163 8.13 -11.45 -2.39
CA ILE A 163 7.28 -11.49 -1.21
C ILE A 163 5.79 -11.45 -1.62
N ARG A 164 4.96 -12.19 -0.89
CA ARG A 164 3.52 -12.35 -1.17
C ARG A 164 2.68 -11.75 -0.05
N TYR A 165 1.51 -11.25 -0.43
CA TYR A 165 0.44 -11.04 0.51
C TYR A 165 -0.11 -12.40 0.93
N ARG A 166 -0.67 -12.49 2.13
CA ARG A 166 -1.38 -13.71 2.55
C ARG A 166 -2.52 -13.44 3.50
N VAL A 167 -3.49 -14.34 3.50
CA VAL A 167 -4.52 -14.44 4.53
C VAL A 167 -4.04 -15.42 5.60
N ALA A 168 -3.79 -14.91 6.80
CA ALA A 168 -3.49 -15.71 7.98
C ALA A 168 -4.79 -16.09 8.71
N ASP A 169 -4.81 -17.27 9.33
CA ASP A 169 -5.80 -17.60 10.35
C ASP A 169 -5.43 -16.84 11.63
N GLN A 170 -6.36 -16.06 12.18
CA GLN A 170 -6.11 -15.31 13.41
C GLN A 170 -5.85 -16.24 14.61
N GLN A 171 -6.46 -17.43 14.63
CA GLN A 171 -6.27 -18.45 15.66
C GLN A 171 -5.04 -19.34 15.41
N GLY A 172 -4.39 -19.15 14.26
CA GLY A 172 -3.17 -19.85 13.88
C GLY A 172 -1.90 -19.22 14.45
N PRO A 173 -0.74 -19.51 13.85
CA PRO A 173 0.54 -18.90 14.22
C PRO A 173 0.51 -17.37 14.15
N ALA A 174 1.22 -16.73 15.07
CA ALA A 174 1.37 -15.28 15.09
C ALA A 174 1.89 -14.73 13.75
N PHE A 175 1.46 -13.52 13.39
CA PHE A 175 1.93 -12.83 12.19
C PHE A 175 2.15 -11.34 12.46
N THR A 176 2.98 -10.72 11.61
CA THR A 176 3.17 -9.27 11.58
C THR A 176 2.89 -8.77 10.16
N SER A 177 2.06 -7.75 10.05
CA SER A 177 1.72 -7.09 8.79
C SER A 177 2.36 -5.71 8.72
N SER A 178 2.87 -5.31 7.55
CA SER A 178 3.46 -3.99 7.34
C SER A 178 2.38 -2.92 7.18
N GLU A 179 2.50 -1.85 7.95
CA GLU A 179 1.64 -0.65 8.00
C GLU A 179 0.15 -0.88 8.34
N VAL A 180 -0.48 -1.96 7.87
CA VAL A 180 -1.90 -2.22 8.03
C VAL A 180 -2.21 -3.71 8.08
N THR A 181 -3.25 -4.08 8.83
CA THR A 181 -3.95 -5.36 8.66
C THR A 181 -5.46 -5.15 8.67
N ALA A 182 -6.18 -6.08 8.05
CA ALA A 182 -7.61 -6.26 8.24
C ALA A 182 -7.83 -7.58 8.98
N LEU A 183 -8.39 -7.52 10.19
CA LEU A 183 -8.96 -8.69 10.86
C LEU A 183 -10.42 -8.81 10.47
N TYR A 184 -10.83 -9.92 9.88
CA TYR A 184 -12.18 -10.04 9.30
C TYR A 184 -12.76 -11.44 9.40
N ASP A 185 -14.08 -11.49 9.41
CA ASP A 185 -14.87 -12.71 9.36
C ASP A 185 -15.12 -13.09 7.90
N SER A 186 -14.70 -14.30 7.51
CA SER A 186 -14.71 -14.77 6.12
C SER A 186 -16.10 -15.04 5.57
N ILE A 187 -17.10 -15.16 6.44
CA ILE A 187 -18.51 -15.42 6.06
C ILE A 187 -19.24 -14.09 5.85
N THR A 188 -19.15 -13.19 6.82
CA THR A 188 -19.91 -11.94 6.86
C THR A 188 -19.18 -10.76 6.19
N ASN A 189 -17.86 -10.87 5.98
CA ASN A 189 -16.94 -9.80 5.60
C ASN A 189 -16.80 -8.66 6.62
N ALA A 190 -17.48 -8.71 7.77
CA ALA A 190 -17.28 -7.70 8.80
C ALA A 190 -15.86 -7.78 9.35
N GLY A 191 -15.24 -6.63 9.63
CA GLY A 191 -13.85 -6.60 10.05
C GLY A 191 -13.43 -5.34 10.78
N LEU A 192 -12.18 -5.34 11.22
CA LEU A 192 -11.48 -4.27 11.91
C LEU A 192 -10.18 -3.98 11.17
N ILE A 193 -10.06 -2.77 10.65
CA ILE A 193 -8.84 -2.29 9.99
C ILE A 193 -8.00 -1.55 11.01
N LEU A 194 -6.72 -1.93 11.09
CA LEU A 194 -5.74 -1.35 12.00
C LEU A 194 -4.51 -0.99 11.17
N GLY A 195 -4.15 0.29 11.11
CA GLY A 195 -2.95 0.67 10.38
C GLY A 195 -2.52 2.13 10.50
N SER A 196 -1.22 2.37 10.34
CA SER A 196 -0.60 3.70 10.27
C SER A 196 -1.04 4.47 9.02
N VAL A 197 -1.20 5.79 9.16
CA VAL A 197 -1.47 6.68 8.02
C VAL A 197 -0.37 7.72 7.78
N GLU A 198 0.74 7.64 8.52
CA GLU A 198 1.88 8.55 8.44
C GLU A 198 3.18 7.73 8.39
N HIS A 199 4.03 7.99 7.40
CA HIS A 199 5.18 7.14 7.04
C HIS A 199 6.51 7.89 6.98
N SER A 200 6.49 9.19 7.28
CA SER A 200 7.66 10.08 7.14
C SER A 200 8.81 9.82 8.12
N ASN A 201 8.56 9.11 9.22
CA ASN A 201 9.55 8.85 10.27
C ASN A 201 9.65 7.38 10.68
N TRP A 202 8.60 6.60 10.44
CA TRP A 202 8.38 5.30 11.07
C TRP A 202 8.09 4.24 10.03
N LYS A 203 8.61 3.04 10.26
CA LYS A 203 8.08 1.78 9.73
C LYS A 203 7.14 1.18 10.77
N THR A 204 5.93 0.77 10.39
CA THR A 204 4.93 0.26 11.33
C THR A 204 4.66 -1.22 11.10
N GLY A 205 4.65 -2.00 12.18
CA GLY A 205 4.26 -3.42 12.16
C GLY A 205 2.99 -3.63 12.98
N VAL A 206 2.00 -4.32 12.41
CA VAL A 206 0.80 -4.77 13.12
C VAL A 206 0.98 -6.24 13.48
N LYS A 207 1.31 -6.49 14.75
CA LYS A 207 1.52 -7.83 15.31
C LYS A 207 0.20 -8.40 15.81
N VAL A 208 -0.11 -9.63 15.44
CA VAL A 208 -1.32 -10.34 15.84
C VAL A 208 -0.95 -11.75 16.29
N GLU A 209 -1.42 -12.14 17.47
CA GLU A 209 -1.28 -13.48 18.04
C GLU A 209 -2.59 -13.82 18.78
N ASN A 210 -3.43 -14.67 18.17
CA ASN A 210 -4.77 -14.95 18.68
C ASN A 210 -5.58 -13.64 18.85
N SER A 211 -6.03 -13.32 20.07
CA SER A 211 -6.69 -12.04 20.37
C SER A 211 -5.70 -10.90 20.58
N HIS A 212 -4.42 -11.17 20.87
CA HIS A 212 -3.45 -10.11 21.13
C HIS A 212 -3.15 -9.33 19.85
N VAL A 213 -3.19 -8.00 19.93
CA VAL A 213 -2.84 -7.10 18.84
C VAL A 213 -1.95 -5.97 19.32
N SER A 214 -0.94 -5.60 18.53
CA SER A 214 -0.05 -4.48 18.80
C SER A 214 0.35 -3.77 17.51
N VAL A 215 0.08 -2.46 17.41
CA VAL A 215 0.47 -1.62 16.27
C VAL A 215 1.72 -0.82 16.64
N VAL A 216 2.88 -1.34 16.24
CA VAL A 216 4.19 -0.86 16.68
C VAL A 216 4.84 -0.03 15.59
N ALA A 217 4.95 1.28 15.80
CA ALA A 217 5.85 2.13 15.04
C ALA A 217 7.29 1.88 15.50
N GLY A 218 8.23 1.83 14.55
CA GLY A 218 9.62 1.43 14.80
C GLY A 218 9.88 -0.06 14.61
N TRP A 219 9.02 -0.75 13.85
CA TRP A 219 9.24 -2.17 13.53
C TRP A 219 10.27 -2.31 12.41
N THR A 220 11.28 -3.14 12.65
CA THR A 220 12.30 -3.54 11.69
C THR A 220 12.38 -5.06 11.60
N ASP A 221 12.66 -5.58 10.41
CA ASP A 221 12.80 -7.01 10.11
C ASP A 221 13.76 -7.21 8.93
N SER A 222 14.67 -8.18 9.03
CA SER A 222 15.69 -8.40 8.00
C SER A 222 15.16 -9.01 6.70
N LEU A 223 14.01 -9.69 6.75
CA LEU A 223 13.38 -10.33 5.61
C LEU A 223 12.22 -9.51 5.04
N VAL A 224 11.57 -8.67 5.85
CA VAL A 224 10.42 -7.88 5.41
C VAL A 224 10.79 -6.42 5.14
N THR A 225 11.45 -5.74 6.08
CA THR A 225 11.83 -4.32 5.90
C THR A 225 13.29 -4.13 5.47
N ARG A 226 14.03 -5.24 5.31
CA ARG A 226 15.46 -5.34 4.95
C ARG A 226 16.42 -4.75 5.98
N ASP A 227 15.94 -4.38 7.16
CA ASP A 227 16.76 -3.77 8.19
C ASP A 227 17.48 -4.83 9.03
N LYS A 228 18.78 -4.64 9.25
CA LYS A 228 19.62 -5.52 10.08
C LYS A 228 19.91 -4.94 11.47
N ILE A 229 19.35 -3.78 11.77
CA ILE A 229 19.46 -3.08 13.06
C ILE A 229 18.08 -2.57 13.50
N PRO A 230 17.91 -2.24 14.80
CA PRO A 230 16.68 -1.59 15.28
C PRO A 230 16.43 -0.25 14.60
N HIS A 231 15.16 0.14 14.54
CA HIS A 231 14.76 1.45 14.02
C HIS A 231 15.50 2.59 14.72
N GLY A 232 15.87 3.60 13.95
CA GLY A 232 16.47 4.84 14.43
C GLY A 232 15.64 5.60 15.47
N ILE A 233 16.26 6.59 16.11
CA ILE A 233 15.60 7.38 17.15
C ILE A 233 14.82 8.53 16.51
N VAL A 234 13.50 8.58 16.73
CA VAL A 234 12.68 9.72 16.32
C VAL A 234 12.66 10.78 17.41
N THR A 235 12.99 12.01 17.05
CA THR A 235 12.86 13.21 17.89
C THR A 235 12.79 14.45 17.01
N GLN A 236 12.09 15.49 17.47
CA GLN A 236 12.03 16.81 16.87
C GLN A 236 12.56 17.81 17.89
N GLY A 237 13.74 18.37 17.60
CA GLY A 237 14.37 19.40 18.42
C GLY A 237 14.61 19.00 19.88
N ASP A 238 14.86 17.71 20.17
CA ASP A 238 15.05 17.13 21.52
C ASP A 238 13.87 17.35 22.47
N THR A 239 12.71 17.78 21.96
CA THR A 239 11.58 18.23 22.80
C THR A 239 10.25 17.60 22.44
N LEU A 240 10.15 16.95 21.29
CA LEU A 240 8.94 16.29 20.82
C LEU A 240 9.26 14.97 20.14
N CYS A 241 8.51 13.91 20.46
CA CYS A 241 8.50 12.66 19.71
C CYS A 241 7.05 12.19 19.58
N SER A 242 6.60 11.89 18.37
CA SER A 242 5.23 11.43 18.11
C SER A 242 5.27 10.13 17.32
N SER A 243 4.45 9.17 17.72
CA SER A 243 4.11 8.01 16.89
C SER A 243 3.37 8.47 15.63
N PRO A 244 3.26 7.63 14.58
CA PRO A 244 2.30 7.91 13.53
C PRO A 244 0.88 7.82 14.10
N LYS A 245 -0.07 8.50 13.47
CA LYS A 245 -1.50 8.25 13.69
C LYS A 245 -1.85 6.84 13.20
N ILE A 246 -2.48 6.06 14.08
CA ILE A 246 -3.03 4.73 13.77
C ILE A 246 -4.53 4.86 13.57
N LEU A 247 -5.01 4.48 12.38
CA LEU A 247 -6.43 4.31 12.09
C LEU A 247 -6.94 3.02 12.75
N VAL A 248 -8.08 3.15 13.44
CA VAL A 248 -8.87 2.04 13.96
C VAL A 248 -10.27 2.15 13.36
N LEU A 249 -10.60 1.22 12.48
CA LEU A 249 -11.81 1.30 11.66
C LEU A 249 -12.58 -0.02 11.66
N PRO A 250 -13.66 -0.12 12.44
CA PRO A 250 -14.67 -1.15 12.27
C PRO A 250 -15.40 -0.97 10.94
N ALA A 251 -15.54 -2.03 10.16
CA ALA A 251 -16.17 -2.00 8.84
C ALA A 251 -17.13 -3.17 8.67
N ALA A 252 -18.32 -2.89 8.13
CA ALA A 252 -19.28 -3.95 7.76
C ALA A 252 -18.76 -4.84 6.61
N ASN A 253 -17.84 -4.31 5.81
CA ASN A 253 -17.09 -5.06 4.81
C ASN A 253 -15.63 -4.60 4.84
N TRP A 254 -14.72 -5.48 5.23
CA TRP A 254 -13.30 -5.19 5.38
C TRP A 254 -12.67 -4.67 4.09
N ARG A 255 -13.15 -5.09 2.91
CA ARG A 255 -12.67 -4.59 1.61
C ARG A 255 -12.88 -3.08 1.47
N LYS A 256 -14.08 -2.62 1.80
CA LYS A 256 -14.39 -1.17 1.84
C LYS A 256 -13.59 -0.46 2.93
N GLY A 257 -13.34 -1.13 4.05
CA GLY A 257 -12.46 -0.64 5.10
C GLY A 257 -11.03 -0.40 4.61
N MET A 258 -10.47 -1.31 3.82
CA MET A 258 -9.13 -1.14 3.23
C MET A 258 -9.08 -0.01 2.20
N GLU A 259 -10.13 0.20 1.40
CA GLU A 259 -10.23 1.36 0.52
C GLU A 259 -10.31 2.69 1.29
N GLN A 260 -11.03 2.70 2.43
CA GLN A 260 -11.04 3.85 3.34
C GLN A 260 -9.67 4.09 3.97
N TYR A 261 -8.93 3.03 4.31
CA TYR A 261 -7.55 3.13 4.77
C TYR A 261 -6.63 3.76 3.69
N GLY A 262 -6.68 3.26 2.46
CA GLY A 262 -5.89 3.85 1.35
C GLY A 262 -6.23 5.33 1.13
N SER A 263 -7.52 5.70 1.21
CA SER A 263 -7.96 7.10 1.12
C SER A 263 -7.48 7.95 2.29
N ALA A 264 -7.49 7.40 3.52
CA ALA A 264 -7.01 8.08 4.72
C ALA A 264 -5.50 8.40 4.63
N ASN A 265 -4.70 7.51 4.06
CA ASN A 265 -3.27 7.75 3.81
C ASN A 265 -3.05 8.99 2.94
N ARG A 266 -3.80 9.10 1.82
CA ARG A 266 -3.69 10.26 0.92
C ARG A 266 -4.14 11.58 1.57
N LEU A 267 -4.97 11.54 2.60
CA LEU A 267 -5.38 12.71 3.39
C LEU A 267 -4.36 13.08 4.47
N ALA A 268 -3.82 12.09 5.18
CA ALA A 268 -2.80 12.27 6.22
C ALA A 268 -1.49 12.80 5.63
N GLU A 269 -1.08 12.20 4.52
CA GLU A 269 0.17 12.48 3.83
C GLU A 269 -0.09 12.76 2.35
N PRO A 270 -0.50 14.00 1.99
CA PRO A 270 -0.84 14.32 0.60
C PRO A 270 0.35 14.26 -0.34
N ARG A 271 0.03 14.17 -1.64
CA ARG A 271 1.01 14.11 -2.70
C ARG A 271 2.00 15.27 -2.61
N TYR A 272 3.27 14.91 -2.72
CA TYR A 272 4.37 15.81 -2.96
C TYR A 272 4.58 15.97 -4.48
N ILE A 273 4.40 14.89 -5.23
CA ILE A 273 4.34 14.94 -6.69
C ILE A 273 3.10 15.72 -7.17
N PHE A 274 3.21 16.31 -8.36
CA PHE A 274 2.11 16.99 -9.02
C PHE A 274 0.92 16.06 -9.32
N GLU A 275 -0.25 16.64 -9.55
CA GLU A 275 -1.44 15.88 -9.89
C GLU A 275 -1.40 15.39 -11.35
N TRP A 276 -1.53 14.08 -11.55
CA TRP A 276 -1.67 13.51 -12.87
C TRP A 276 -3.06 13.79 -13.45
N THR A 277 -3.11 14.52 -14.56
CA THR A 277 -4.37 14.90 -15.24
C THR A 277 -4.51 14.34 -16.65
N ALA A 278 -3.46 13.71 -17.18
CA ALA A 278 -3.50 13.05 -18.48
C ALA A 278 -4.18 11.67 -18.40
N ALA A 279 -4.33 11.01 -19.54
CA ALA A 279 -4.99 9.70 -19.58
C ALA A 279 -4.23 8.65 -18.76
N LYS A 280 -4.93 7.56 -18.44
CA LYS A 280 -4.32 6.36 -17.88
C LYS A 280 -3.19 5.87 -18.81
N PRO A 281 -1.94 5.82 -18.34
CA PRO A 281 -0.82 5.38 -19.16
C PRO A 281 -1.02 3.94 -19.59
N LEU A 282 -0.64 3.62 -20.82
CA LEU A 282 -0.37 2.29 -21.33
C LEU A 282 1.02 2.30 -21.95
N GLY A 283 1.72 1.16 -21.96
CA GLY A 283 3.09 1.20 -22.44
C GLY A 283 3.73 -0.13 -22.75
N TRP A 284 5.02 -0.03 -23.05
CA TRP A 284 5.96 -1.11 -23.25
C TRP A 284 7.23 -0.78 -22.48
N ASN A 285 7.88 -1.78 -21.90
CA ASN A 285 9.15 -1.63 -21.22
C ASN A 285 10.12 -2.74 -21.67
N SER A 286 11.37 -2.36 -21.93
CA SER A 286 12.38 -3.25 -22.52
C SER A 286 12.86 -4.40 -21.62
N TRP A 287 12.66 -4.34 -20.30
CA TRP A 287 13.10 -5.38 -19.36
C TRP A 287 12.39 -6.72 -19.56
N GLY A 288 11.13 -6.70 -20.02
CA GLY A 288 10.33 -7.91 -20.15
C GLY A 288 10.93 -8.99 -21.06
N SER A 289 11.75 -8.62 -22.06
CA SER A 289 12.36 -9.58 -22.99
C SER A 289 13.67 -9.10 -23.61
N MET A 290 13.84 -7.79 -23.84
CA MET A 290 15.02 -7.27 -24.54
C MET A 290 16.24 -7.21 -23.61
N GLN A 291 16.06 -6.73 -22.38
CA GLN A 291 17.08 -6.68 -21.32
C GLN A 291 18.43 -6.17 -21.86
N THR A 292 19.52 -6.92 -21.66
CA THR A 292 20.89 -6.59 -22.08
C THR A 292 21.05 -6.33 -23.58
N LYS A 293 20.09 -6.78 -24.41
CA LYS A 293 20.14 -6.62 -25.88
C LYS A 293 19.65 -5.25 -26.33
N LEU A 294 19.24 -4.37 -25.42
CA LEU A 294 18.73 -3.04 -25.74
C LEU A 294 19.78 -2.21 -26.49
N ASN A 295 19.35 -1.64 -27.61
CA ASN A 295 20.10 -0.69 -28.42
C ASN A 295 19.13 0.19 -29.24
N LEU A 296 19.67 1.25 -29.84
CA LEU A 296 18.88 2.25 -30.58
C LEU A 296 18.06 1.64 -31.72
N ALA A 297 18.64 0.75 -32.52
CA ALA A 297 17.94 0.16 -33.66
C ALA A 297 16.74 -0.65 -33.21
N LYS A 298 16.92 -1.50 -32.19
CA LYS A 298 15.83 -2.30 -31.63
C LYS A 298 14.74 -1.45 -30.98
N ALA A 299 15.12 -0.42 -30.23
CA ALA A 299 14.17 0.50 -29.61
C ALA A 299 13.30 1.21 -30.66
N LYS A 300 13.89 1.64 -31.79
CA LYS A 300 13.14 2.22 -32.93
C LYS A 300 12.19 1.21 -33.58
N GLN A 301 12.61 -0.05 -33.75
CA GLN A 301 11.75 -1.09 -34.31
C GLN A 301 10.55 -1.40 -33.41
N VAL A 302 10.69 -1.32 -32.10
CA VAL A 302 9.56 -1.43 -31.16
C VAL A 302 8.61 -0.23 -31.32
N VAL A 303 9.14 0.99 -31.47
CA VAL A 303 8.33 2.17 -31.80
C VAL A 303 7.53 1.94 -33.09
N ASP A 304 8.17 1.40 -34.14
CA ASP A 304 7.51 1.08 -35.41
C ASP A 304 6.40 0.04 -35.25
N PHE A 305 6.63 -1.00 -34.45
CA PHE A 305 5.59 -2.00 -34.18
C PHE A 305 4.32 -1.36 -33.60
N PHE A 306 4.44 -0.53 -32.57
CA PHE A 306 3.28 0.13 -32.00
C PHE A 306 2.70 1.20 -32.93
N ALA A 307 3.52 1.95 -33.66
CA ALA A 307 3.06 2.99 -34.58
C ALA A 307 2.35 2.43 -35.82
N ASP A 308 2.79 1.29 -36.35
CA ASP A 308 2.36 0.78 -37.66
C ASP A 308 1.52 -0.49 -37.59
N SER A 309 1.79 -1.36 -36.61
CA SER A 309 1.21 -2.70 -36.55
C SER A 309 0.23 -2.90 -35.40
N CYS A 310 0.40 -2.20 -34.28
CA CYS A 310 -0.43 -2.30 -33.07
C CYS A 310 -0.96 -0.92 -32.66
N LYS A 311 -1.79 -0.34 -33.53
CA LYS A 311 -2.18 1.08 -33.46
C LYS A 311 -3.21 1.39 -32.38
N THR A 312 -4.06 0.42 -32.06
CA THR A 312 -5.19 0.61 -31.12
C THR A 312 -4.75 0.63 -29.66
N PHE A 313 -3.60 0.02 -29.31
CA PHE A 313 -3.09 -0.03 -27.95
C PHE A 313 -2.57 1.33 -27.49
N ARG A 314 -3.48 2.21 -27.06
CA ARG A 314 -3.22 3.59 -26.65
C ARG A 314 -4.08 3.99 -25.45
N GLY A 315 -3.57 4.93 -24.65
CA GLY A 315 -4.35 5.69 -23.68
C GLY A 315 -5.50 6.44 -24.36
N LYS A 316 -6.48 6.90 -23.58
CA LYS A 316 -7.62 7.69 -24.10
C LYS A 316 -7.22 8.97 -24.84
N ASP A 317 -6.03 9.49 -24.57
CA ASP A 317 -5.44 10.65 -25.24
C ASP A 317 -4.61 10.28 -26.49
N GLY A 318 -4.63 9.02 -26.91
CA GLY A 318 -3.85 8.51 -28.04
C GLY A 318 -2.39 8.20 -27.72
N SER A 319 -1.95 8.30 -26.46
CA SER A 319 -0.56 8.07 -26.08
C SER A 319 -0.20 6.60 -25.84
N ILE A 320 1.08 6.26 -26.03
CA ILE A 320 1.70 5.02 -25.52
C ILE A 320 3.12 5.35 -25.06
N TYR A 321 3.50 4.85 -23.90
CA TYR A 321 4.85 5.00 -23.37
C TYR A 321 5.76 3.86 -23.83
N ILE A 322 6.94 4.21 -24.34
CA ILE A 322 8.00 3.28 -24.74
C ILE A 322 9.18 3.52 -23.79
N ASP A 323 9.26 2.68 -22.77
CA ASP A 323 10.18 2.81 -21.64
C ASP A 323 11.47 2.01 -21.86
N LEU A 324 12.59 2.72 -21.87
CA LEU A 324 13.92 2.14 -21.96
C LEU A 324 14.39 1.78 -20.55
N ASP A 325 14.29 0.49 -20.20
CA ASP A 325 14.68 -0.01 -18.89
C ASP A 325 16.22 -0.04 -18.70
N SER A 326 16.70 -0.73 -17.67
CA SER A 326 18.12 -1.04 -17.46
C SER A 326 18.78 -1.47 -18.78
N TYR A 327 20.06 -1.11 -18.92
CA TYR A 327 20.84 -1.17 -20.16
C TYR A 327 20.51 -0.09 -21.21
N TRP A 328 19.71 0.94 -20.89
CA TRP A 328 19.61 2.13 -21.75
C TRP A 328 20.97 2.80 -21.96
N ASP A 329 21.89 2.64 -21.01
CA ASP A 329 23.24 3.18 -21.05
C ASP A 329 24.16 2.46 -22.06
N ASN A 330 23.73 1.33 -22.64
CA ASN A 330 24.32 0.77 -23.87
C ASN A 330 24.30 1.78 -25.03
N MET A 331 23.36 2.72 -25.02
CA MET A 331 23.25 3.82 -25.99
C MET A 331 24.03 5.06 -25.55
N THR A 332 24.85 4.96 -24.51
CA THR A 332 25.65 6.05 -23.99
C THR A 332 27.12 5.70 -23.95
N LYS A 333 27.87 6.15 -24.96
CA LYS A 333 29.31 5.92 -24.99
C LYS A 333 29.96 6.71 -23.85
N GLY A 334 30.54 6.00 -22.88
CA GLY A 334 31.05 6.59 -21.64
C GLY A 334 30.07 6.53 -20.45
N GLY A 335 29.01 5.72 -20.56
CA GLY A 335 28.03 5.48 -19.50
C GLY A 335 27.20 6.71 -19.16
N MET A 336 26.76 6.79 -17.91
CA MET A 336 25.87 7.83 -17.37
C MET A 336 26.40 9.27 -17.55
N THR A 337 27.71 9.46 -17.66
CA THR A 337 28.34 10.77 -17.94
C THR A 337 28.70 10.99 -19.42
N GLY A 338 28.53 9.96 -20.25
CA GLY A 338 28.98 9.90 -21.64
C GLY A 338 28.11 10.64 -22.65
N ASP A 339 28.15 10.20 -23.90
CA ASP A 339 27.39 10.79 -25.01
C ASP A 339 25.94 10.28 -25.06
N PHE A 340 24.96 11.19 -24.96
CA PHE A 340 23.52 10.87 -25.00
C PHE A 340 22.90 11.01 -26.41
N SER A 341 23.71 11.19 -27.46
CA SER A 341 23.22 11.42 -28.83
C SER A 341 22.25 10.35 -29.32
N GLN A 342 22.51 9.07 -29.03
CA GLN A 342 21.59 7.99 -29.41
C GLN A 342 20.28 8.01 -28.62
N LEU A 343 20.31 8.34 -27.33
CA LEU A 343 19.07 8.52 -26.55
C LEU A 343 18.25 9.69 -27.08
N LYS A 344 18.91 10.80 -27.44
CA LYS A 344 18.25 11.96 -28.06
C LYS A 344 17.63 11.58 -29.41
N GLU A 345 18.34 10.80 -30.23
CA GLU A 345 17.83 10.28 -31.49
C GLU A 345 16.61 9.37 -31.28
N PHE A 346 16.63 8.49 -30.28
CA PHE A 346 15.47 7.69 -29.89
C PHE A 346 14.28 8.56 -29.47
N VAL A 347 14.50 9.55 -28.58
CA VAL A 347 13.45 10.45 -28.10
C VAL A 347 12.79 11.19 -29.26
N VAL A 348 13.58 11.76 -30.17
CA VAL A 348 13.05 12.44 -31.37
C VAL A 348 12.24 11.49 -32.22
N TYR A 349 12.75 10.29 -32.48
CA TYR A 349 12.05 9.28 -33.28
C TYR A 349 10.72 8.85 -32.63
N CYS A 350 10.75 8.54 -31.35
CA CYS A 350 9.58 8.15 -30.56
C CYS A 350 8.46 9.20 -30.68
N LYS A 351 8.80 10.49 -30.50
CA LYS A 351 7.84 11.60 -30.63
C LYS A 351 7.32 11.78 -32.06
N GLN A 352 8.19 11.67 -33.08
CA GLN A 352 7.79 11.76 -34.49
C GLN A 352 6.78 10.67 -34.89
N ARG A 353 6.83 9.51 -34.24
CA ARG A 353 5.91 8.40 -34.47
C ARG A 353 4.69 8.40 -33.54
N GLY A 354 4.47 9.48 -32.77
CA GLY A 354 3.32 9.63 -31.89
C GLY A 354 3.40 8.83 -30.58
N CYS A 355 4.58 8.33 -30.23
CA CYS A 355 4.84 7.62 -28.98
C CYS A 355 5.48 8.55 -27.93
N LYS A 356 5.45 8.13 -26.66
CA LYS A 356 5.98 8.85 -25.51
C LYS A 356 7.25 8.16 -24.99
N PRO A 357 8.42 8.82 -24.99
CA PRO A 357 9.66 8.17 -24.57
C PRO A 357 9.77 8.11 -23.03
N GLY A 358 10.02 6.92 -22.49
CA GLY A 358 10.33 6.65 -21.09
C GLY A 358 11.77 6.19 -20.89
N ILE A 359 12.28 6.35 -19.67
CA ILE A 359 13.60 5.88 -19.25
C ILE A 359 13.58 5.32 -17.83
N TYR A 360 14.44 4.36 -17.55
CA TYR A 360 14.62 3.77 -16.22
C TYR A 360 15.80 4.38 -15.45
N TRP A 361 15.71 4.44 -14.13
CA TRP A 361 16.87 4.68 -13.28
C TRP A 361 16.71 4.16 -11.84
N ALA A 362 17.81 3.73 -11.23
CA ALA A 362 17.87 3.34 -9.82
C ALA A 362 18.69 4.39 -9.03
N PRO A 363 18.04 5.38 -8.38
CA PRO A 363 18.72 6.56 -7.82
C PRO A 363 19.58 6.29 -6.58
N PHE A 364 19.20 5.30 -5.76
CA PHE A 364 19.74 5.10 -4.42
C PHE A 364 20.61 3.84 -4.29
N VAL A 365 21.11 3.35 -5.41
CA VAL A 365 21.94 2.14 -5.46
C VAL A 365 23.21 2.34 -6.26
N ASP A 366 24.26 1.65 -5.82
CA ASP A 366 25.48 1.43 -6.59
C ASP A 366 25.60 -0.05 -6.99
N TRP A 367 25.59 -0.31 -8.29
CA TRP A 367 25.76 -1.64 -8.87
C TRP A 367 27.21 -2.09 -8.92
N SER A 368 28.17 -1.17 -9.06
CA SER A 368 29.58 -1.54 -9.29
C SER A 368 30.33 -1.88 -8.00
N LYS A 369 29.88 -1.33 -6.85
CA LYS A 369 30.45 -1.59 -5.52
C LYS A 369 31.95 -1.32 -5.45
N SER A 370 32.42 -0.35 -6.23
CA SER A 370 33.83 -0.02 -6.42
C SER A 370 34.08 1.48 -6.28
N SER A 371 35.27 1.81 -5.80
CA SER A 371 35.73 3.18 -5.62
C SER A 371 35.83 3.90 -6.96
N ARG A 372 35.05 4.96 -7.13
CA ARG A 372 35.05 5.85 -8.31
C ARG A 372 34.30 7.13 -7.98
N VAL A 373 34.51 8.17 -8.80
CA VAL A 373 33.78 9.44 -8.66
C VAL A 373 32.29 9.23 -8.94
N VAL A 374 31.44 9.77 -8.07
CA VAL A 374 29.98 9.78 -8.24
C VAL A 374 29.60 10.76 -9.34
N GLU A 375 28.73 10.35 -10.27
CA GLU A 375 28.42 11.14 -11.47
C GLU A 375 27.89 12.54 -11.10
N GLY A 376 28.46 13.58 -11.70
CA GLY A 376 28.06 14.96 -11.43
C GLY A 376 28.61 15.58 -10.14
N SER A 377 29.46 14.86 -9.40
CA SER A 377 30.07 15.32 -8.14
C SER A 377 31.60 15.28 -8.16
N HIS A 378 32.23 15.64 -7.03
CA HIS A 378 33.65 15.48 -6.77
C HIS A 378 33.97 14.40 -5.71
N TYR A 379 32.93 13.74 -5.17
CA TYR A 379 33.03 12.72 -4.12
C TYR A 379 33.18 11.31 -4.72
N ASN A 380 33.67 10.37 -3.91
CA ASN A 380 33.72 8.95 -4.26
C ASN A 380 32.46 8.19 -3.78
N TYR A 381 32.08 7.13 -4.50
CA TYR A 381 30.97 6.26 -4.12
C TYR A 381 31.11 5.68 -2.70
N GLU A 382 32.33 5.39 -2.24
CA GLU A 382 32.60 4.87 -0.89
C GLU A 382 32.07 5.77 0.23
N GLU A 383 31.99 7.08 -0.03
CA GLU A 383 31.48 8.08 0.93
C GLU A 383 29.95 8.07 1.01
N THR A 384 29.29 7.58 -0.04
CA THR A 384 27.83 7.54 -0.14
C THR A 384 27.21 6.26 0.41
N TRP A 385 27.99 5.19 0.59
CA TRP A 385 27.41 3.89 0.89
C TRP A 385 26.89 3.80 2.33
N THR A 386 25.66 3.32 2.45
CA THR A 386 25.02 3.05 3.74
C THR A 386 25.77 1.94 4.47
N LYS A 387 26.04 2.16 5.76
CA LYS A 387 26.72 1.21 6.64
C LYS A 387 25.80 0.72 7.76
N ILE A 388 25.93 -0.56 8.08
CA ILE A 388 25.30 -1.21 9.23
C ILE A 388 26.37 -2.03 9.96
N ASN A 389 26.54 -1.77 11.26
CA ASN A 389 27.58 -2.35 12.10
C ASN A 389 28.99 -2.22 11.47
N GLY A 390 29.25 -1.07 10.85
CA GLY A 390 30.50 -0.75 10.15
C GLY A 390 30.68 -1.44 8.79
N GLN A 391 29.74 -2.27 8.35
CA GLN A 391 29.78 -3.00 7.08
C GLN A 391 28.83 -2.38 6.05
N TYR A 392 29.14 -2.51 4.76
CA TYR A 392 28.26 -2.02 3.71
C TYR A 392 26.95 -2.82 3.63
N HIS A 393 25.85 -2.12 3.37
CA HIS A 393 24.56 -2.76 3.22
C HIS A 393 24.27 -3.12 1.75
N ASP A 394 24.40 -4.41 1.46
CA ASP A 394 24.13 -5.00 0.15
C ASP A 394 22.87 -5.88 0.18
N PHE A 395 21.98 -5.65 -0.78
CA PHE A 395 20.83 -6.50 -1.12
C PHE A 395 20.44 -6.26 -2.59
N ASP A 396 19.65 -7.16 -3.17
CA ASP A 396 19.22 -7.15 -4.58
C ASP A 396 20.36 -7.01 -5.61
N GLY A 397 21.55 -7.50 -5.24
CA GLY A 397 22.76 -7.39 -6.06
C GLY A 397 23.42 -6.02 -6.05
N ALA A 398 22.82 -4.99 -5.43
CA ALA A 398 23.36 -3.64 -5.35
C ALA A 398 23.83 -3.28 -3.93
N ARG A 399 24.39 -2.09 -3.78
CA ARG A 399 24.76 -1.49 -2.49
C ARG A 399 23.94 -0.23 -2.25
N ALA A 400 23.35 -0.11 -1.07
CA ALA A 400 22.53 1.05 -0.71
C ALA A 400 23.38 2.33 -0.59
N MET A 401 22.87 3.43 -1.15
CA MET A 401 23.45 4.77 -1.03
C MET A 401 22.62 5.62 -0.06
N ASP A 402 23.29 6.39 0.79
CA ASP A 402 22.69 7.39 1.66
C ASP A 402 22.02 8.49 0.82
N PRO A 403 20.69 8.63 0.89
CA PRO A 403 19.95 9.66 0.15
C PRO A 403 20.30 11.10 0.54
N THR A 404 20.89 11.30 1.72
CA THR A 404 21.19 12.61 2.29
C THR A 404 22.58 13.13 1.92
N HIS A 405 23.46 12.25 1.42
CA HIS A 405 24.82 12.61 1.03
C HIS A 405 24.82 13.61 -0.15
N PRO A 406 25.64 14.68 -0.13
CA PRO A 406 25.72 15.67 -1.21
C PRO A 406 25.96 15.04 -2.58
N ALA A 407 26.91 14.10 -2.67
CA ALA A 407 27.18 13.35 -3.91
C ALA A 407 25.94 12.61 -4.47
N THR A 408 25.14 11.96 -3.62
CA THR A 408 23.90 11.30 -4.06
C THR A 408 22.91 12.31 -4.64
N ARG A 409 22.78 13.48 -4.01
CA ARG A 409 21.92 14.57 -4.48
C ARG A 409 22.44 15.21 -5.77
N GLU A 410 23.75 15.44 -5.87
CA GLU A 410 24.39 15.96 -7.09
C GLU A 410 24.20 14.99 -8.26
N ARG A 411 24.31 13.67 -8.01
CA ARG A 411 24.03 12.62 -9.00
C ARG A 411 22.58 12.66 -9.49
N ILE A 412 21.62 12.76 -8.57
CA ILE A 412 20.20 12.92 -8.91
C ILE A 412 19.98 14.17 -9.76
N ALA A 413 20.48 15.34 -9.33
CA ALA A 413 20.34 16.58 -10.09
C ALA A 413 20.96 16.47 -11.48
N TYR A 414 22.16 15.89 -11.58
CA TYR A 414 22.88 15.70 -12.83
C TYR A 414 22.12 14.80 -13.81
N LEU A 415 21.72 13.61 -13.38
CA LEU A 415 21.06 12.64 -14.26
C LEU A 415 19.64 13.06 -14.64
N ILE A 416 18.85 13.55 -13.69
CA ILE A 416 17.50 14.04 -14.00
C ILE A 416 17.54 15.23 -14.95
N LYS A 417 18.50 16.17 -14.78
CA LYS A 417 18.71 17.25 -15.75
C LYS A 417 18.96 16.70 -17.15
N ARG A 418 19.88 15.74 -17.29
CA ARG A 418 20.21 15.12 -18.59
C ARG A 418 19.00 14.42 -19.21
N PHE A 419 18.21 13.68 -18.44
CA PHE A 419 17.00 13.02 -18.94
C PHE A 419 15.96 14.03 -19.44
N LYS A 420 15.73 15.11 -18.69
CA LYS A 420 14.83 16.21 -19.09
C LYS A 420 15.33 16.92 -20.37
N GLU A 421 16.62 17.25 -20.44
CA GLU A 421 17.22 17.90 -21.62
C GLU A 421 17.22 17.01 -22.87
N THR A 422 17.31 15.69 -22.68
CA THR A 422 17.18 14.71 -23.76
C THR A 422 15.73 14.63 -24.28
N GLY A 423 14.75 14.91 -23.42
CA GLY A 423 13.33 15.05 -23.76
C GLY A 423 12.45 13.86 -23.41
N PHE A 424 12.88 13.01 -22.46
CA PHE A 424 12.06 11.94 -21.90
C PHE A 424 10.81 12.51 -21.19
N GLU A 425 9.69 11.78 -21.27
CA GLU A 425 8.37 12.20 -20.75
C GLU A 425 7.84 11.25 -19.66
N MET A 426 8.58 10.18 -19.37
CA MET A 426 8.34 9.23 -18.30
C MET A 426 9.67 8.79 -17.70
N ILE A 427 9.69 8.54 -16.40
CA ILE A 427 10.77 7.86 -15.71
C ILE A 427 10.23 6.71 -14.86
N LYS A 428 10.82 5.52 -15.03
CA LYS A 428 10.68 4.41 -14.10
C LYS A 428 11.81 4.49 -13.08
N ILE A 429 11.49 4.67 -11.81
CA ILE A 429 12.44 4.66 -10.70
C ILE A 429 12.34 3.33 -9.95
N ASP A 430 13.48 2.70 -9.72
CA ASP A 430 13.52 1.33 -9.19
C ASP A 430 14.52 1.20 -8.04
N PHE A 431 14.44 0.10 -7.29
CA PHE A 431 15.25 -0.20 -6.11
C PHE A 431 15.22 0.90 -5.04
N ILE A 432 14.15 1.70 -4.98
CA ILE A 432 14.05 2.84 -4.06
C ILE A 432 13.88 2.41 -2.59
N GLY A 433 13.60 1.13 -2.32
CA GLY A 433 13.68 0.55 -0.97
C GLY A 433 15.05 0.72 -0.31
N HIS A 434 16.14 0.82 -1.09
CA HIS A 434 17.50 1.05 -0.58
C HIS A 434 17.65 2.38 0.16
N ALA A 435 16.84 3.39 -0.19
CA ALA A 435 16.84 4.67 0.51
C ALA A 435 16.17 4.62 1.89
N ALA A 436 15.43 3.55 2.20
CA ALA A 436 14.67 3.41 3.44
C ALA A 436 15.39 2.58 4.51
N ILE A 437 16.62 2.13 4.27
CA ILE A 437 17.34 1.24 5.18
C ILE A 437 17.85 2.00 6.41
N GLU A 438 17.69 1.40 7.59
CA GLU A 438 18.32 1.88 8.82
C GLU A 438 19.85 1.78 8.73
N ALA A 439 20.54 2.83 9.14
CA ALA A 439 22.00 2.96 9.03
C ALA A 439 22.66 3.26 10.38
N ASP A 440 23.97 3.01 10.47
CA ASP A 440 24.80 3.45 11.60
C ASP A 440 24.75 4.98 11.78
N ALA A 441 24.76 5.70 10.67
CA ALA A 441 24.61 7.14 10.57
C ALA A 441 24.23 7.54 9.13
N TYR A 442 23.69 8.75 8.99
CA TYR A 442 23.48 9.43 7.70
C TYR A 442 24.38 10.66 7.64
N TYR A 443 24.70 11.12 6.43
CA TYR A 443 25.49 12.32 6.19
C TYR A 443 24.84 13.55 6.79
N ASP A 444 23.52 13.70 6.63
CA ASP A 444 22.77 14.76 7.28
C ASP A 444 22.53 14.41 8.76
N PRO A 445 23.14 15.15 9.71
CA PRO A 445 23.07 14.82 11.14
C PRO A 445 21.68 15.06 11.75
N SER A 446 20.75 15.67 11.02
CA SER A 446 19.34 15.80 11.45
C SER A 446 18.49 14.58 11.11
N VAL A 447 19.04 13.62 10.37
CA VAL A 447 18.38 12.38 9.96
C VAL A 447 18.83 11.25 10.86
N HIS A 448 17.87 10.55 11.43
CA HIS A 448 18.11 9.49 12.41
C HIS A 448 17.49 8.16 12.03
N THR A 449 16.63 8.11 10.99
CA THR A 449 15.92 6.88 10.58
C THR A 449 15.97 6.72 9.06
N GLY A 450 15.81 5.48 8.59
CA GLY A 450 15.76 5.17 7.16
C GLY A 450 14.58 5.85 6.47
N MET A 451 13.44 5.98 7.15
CA MET A 451 12.28 6.67 6.59
C MET A 451 12.47 8.19 6.45
N GLN A 452 13.24 8.81 7.35
CA GLN A 452 13.61 10.22 7.21
C GLN A 452 14.57 10.42 6.03
N ALA A 453 15.53 9.52 5.84
CA ALA A 453 16.43 9.53 4.69
C ALA A 453 15.65 9.32 3.37
N PHE A 454 14.78 8.32 3.32
CA PHE A 454 13.88 8.04 2.20
C PHE A 454 13.06 9.27 1.82
N ARG A 455 12.42 9.93 2.80
CA ARG A 455 11.65 11.15 2.56
C ARG A 455 12.51 12.24 1.93
N LYS A 456 13.67 12.57 2.51
CA LYS A 456 14.53 13.64 1.97
C LYS A 456 15.03 13.30 0.55
N GLY A 457 15.41 12.05 0.30
CA GLY A 457 15.84 11.58 -1.01
C GLY A 457 14.73 11.67 -2.05
N MET A 458 13.53 11.20 -1.72
CA MET A 458 12.39 11.20 -2.63
C MET A 458 11.85 12.62 -2.90
N GLU A 459 11.75 13.48 -1.87
CA GLU A 459 11.39 14.90 -2.04
C GLU A 459 12.39 15.57 -2.99
N PHE A 460 13.69 15.38 -2.77
CA PHE A 460 14.73 15.94 -3.64
C PHE A 460 14.64 15.41 -5.07
N LEU A 461 14.42 14.11 -5.27
CA LEU A 461 14.24 13.50 -6.59
C LEU A 461 13.03 14.10 -7.32
N VAL A 462 11.89 14.24 -6.64
CA VAL A 462 10.68 14.83 -7.22
C VAL A 462 10.90 16.31 -7.57
N ASP A 463 11.60 17.07 -6.73
CA ASP A 463 11.96 18.46 -7.04
C ASP A 463 12.81 18.54 -8.31
N GLN A 464 13.77 17.62 -8.49
CA GLN A 464 14.59 17.58 -9.71
C GLN A 464 13.76 17.21 -10.94
N LEU A 465 12.70 16.40 -10.81
CA LEU A 465 11.82 16.05 -11.93
C LEU A 465 10.98 17.24 -12.42
N ASP A 466 10.73 18.23 -11.55
CA ASP A 466 10.15 19.54 -11.93
C ASP A 466 8.81 19.42 -12.68
N GLY A 467 8.03 18.39 -12.34
CA GLY A 467 6.71 18.15 -12.92
C GLY A 467 6.69 17.75 -14.41
N LYS A 468 7.83 17.35 -15.00
CA LYS A 468 7.95 17.14 -16.47
C LYS A 468 7.76 15.70 -16.94
N MET A 469 7.65 14.75 -16.01
CA MET A 469 7.64 13.32 -16.33
C MET A 469 6.54 12.58 -15.56
N LEU A 470 5.95 11.58 -16.21
CA LEU A 470 5.24 10.51 -15.53
C LEU A 470 6.24 9.70 -14.69
N VAL A 471 6.03 9.60 -13.38
CA VAL A 471 6.89 8.83 -12.47
C VAL A 471 6.24 7.49 -12.12
N TYR A 472 6.95 6.41 -12.42
CA TYR A 472 6.59 5.03 -12.12
C TYR A 472 7.61 4.43 -11.14
N ALA A 473 7.19 3.96 -9.96
CA ALA A 473 8.05 3.23 -9.03
C ALA A 473 7.94 1.70 -9.11
N ALA A 474 9.08 1.03 -8.97
CA ALA A 474 9.21 -0.39 -8.64
C ALA A 474 10.20 -0.57 -7.47
N ILE A 475 10.25 -1.79 -6.90
CA ILE A 475 11.05 -2.19 -5.72
C ILE A 475 11.06 -1.08 -4.66
N SER A 476 9.88 -0.84 -4.08
CA SER A 476 9.57 0.37 -3.31
C SER A 476 8.72 0.11 -2.08
N PRO A 477 8.94 0.84 -0.96
CA PRO A 477 8.07 0.78 0.21
C PRO A 477 6.62 1.11 -0.17
N GLY A 478 5.69 0.23 0.18
CA GLY A 478 4.32 0.24 -0.35
C GLY A 478 3.50 1.45 0.05
N MET A 479 3.63 1.96 1.27
CA MET A 479 2.84 3.13 1.71
C MET A 479 3.61 4.44 1.55
N ALA A 480 4.87 4.46 1.96
CA ALA A 480 5.68 5.68 1.95
C ALA A 480 5.92 6.25 0.55
N THR A 481 5.89 5.41 -0.49
CA THR A 481 6.12 5.84 -1.87
C THR A 481 4.93 6.64 -2.46
N GLY A 482 3.72 6.46 -1.92
CA GLY A 482 2.46 6.99 -2.48
C GLY A 482 2.41 8.49 -2.75
N ARG A 483 3.26 9.26 -2.06
CA ARG A 483 3.30 10.72 -2.17
C ARG A 483 4.16 11.21 -3.32
N TYR A 484 5.04 10.37 -3.86
CA TYR A 484 6.15 10.80 -4.71
C TYR A 484 6.04 10.31 -6.16
N VAL A 485 5.05 9.46 -6.48
CA VAL A 485 4.91 8.84 -7.81
C VAL A 485 3.45 8.77 -8.25
N HIS A 486 3.22 8.65 -9.56
CA HIS A 486 1.88 8.44 -10.11
C HIS A 486 1.55 6.94 -10.19
N MET A 487 2.53 6.14 -10.61
CA MET A 487 2.36 4.70 -10.84
C MET A 487 3.24 3.90 -9.89
N ARG A 488 2.76 2.73 -9.45
CA ARG A 488 3.57 1.76 -8.70
C ARG A 488 3.31 0.33 -9.15
N ARG A 489 4.38 -0.46 -9.26
CA ARG A 489 4.33 -1.91 -9.51
C ARG A 489 3.82 -2.60 -8.25
N ILE A 490 2.80 -3.44 -8.38
CA ILE A 490 2.14 -4.04 -7.20
C ILE A 490 2.92 -5.24 -6.62
N ALA A 491 3.70 -5.93 -7.45
CA ALA A 491 4.48 -7.13 -7.13
C ALA A 491 5.91 -7.04 -7.69
N CYS A 492 6.75 -8.05 -7.45
CA CYS A 492 8.08 -8.17 -8.06
C CYS A 492 7.96 -8.57 -9.55
N ASP A 493 9.10 -8.77 -10.20
CA ASP A 493 9.16 -9.15 -11.61
C ASP A 493 8.32 -10.40 -11.93
N ALA A 494 7.52 -10.28 -12.99
CA ALA A 494 6.63 -11.31 -13.53
C ALA A 494 6.45 -11.10 -15.04
N PHE A 495 6.56 -12.17 -15.82
CA PHE A 495 6.61 -12.05 -17.28
C PHE A 495 5.39 -12.64 -18.00
N LYS A 496 5.15 -13.95 -17.95
CA LYS A 496 4.21 -14.61 -18.88
C LYS A 496 3.36 -15.74 -18.35
N ASN A 497 3.90 -16.62 -17.50
CA ASN A 497 3.25 -17.90 -17.24
C ASN A 497 2.12 -17.76 -16.21
N ILE A 498 1.32 -18.82 -16.04
CA ILE A 498 0.17 -18.80 -15.13
C ILE A 498 0.57 -18.63 -13.65
N ASP A 499 1.76 -19.11 -13.24
CA ASP A 499 2.25 -18.97 -11.86
C ASP A 499 2.68 -17.52 -11.58
N GLU A 500 3.30 -16.84 -12.55
CA GLU A 500 3.62 -15.41 -12.51
C GLU A 500 2.34 -14.55 -12.56
N THR A 501 1.35 -14.99 -13.32
CA THR A 501 0.00 -14.39 -13.32
C THR A 501 -0.66 -14.54 -11.95
N ALA A 502 -0.57 -15.71 -11.33
CA ALA A 502 -1.06 -15.95 -9.97
C ALA A 502 -0.29 -15.13 -8.92
N TYR A 503 1.02 -14.94 -9.10
CA TYR A 503 1.86 -14.12 -8.23
C TYR A 503 1.43 -12.65 -8.23
N THR A 504 1.26 -12.05 -9.40
CA THR A 504 0.84 -10.64 -9.51
C THR A 504 -0.59 -10.45 -9.02
N LEU A 505 -1.49 -11.38 -9.34
CA LEU A 505 -2.87 -11.35 -8.86
C LEU A 505 -3.00 -11.66 -7.36
N ASN A 506 -2.03 -12.31 -6.71
CA ASN A 506 -2.01 -12.40 -5.25
C ASN A 506 -1.89 -11.00 -4.62
N ALA A 507 -0.95 -10.19 -5.12
CA ALA A 507 -0.78 -8.83 -4.67
C ALA A 507 -2.01 -7.97 -4.97
N THR A 508 -2.65 -8.13 -6.13
CA THR A 508 -3.91 -7.43 -6.44
C THR A 508 -5.07 -7.89 -5.55
N SER A 509 -5.19 -9.18 -5.27
CA SER A 509 -6.28 -9.75 -4.46
C SER A 509 -6.32 -9.23 -3.02
N LEU A 510 -5.19 -8.81 -2.47
CA LEU A 510 -5.07 -8.35 -1.08
C LEU A 510 -4.56 -6.89 -0.99
N GLY A 511 -4.18 -6.30 -2.12
CA GLY A 511 -3.58 -4.97 -2.25
C GLY A 511 -4.33 -4.01 -3.19
N TRP A 512 -5.49 -4.38 -3.79
CA TRP A 512 -6.22 -3.53 -4.75
C TRP A 512 -6.52 -2.13 -4.23
N TRP A 513 -6.71 -1.98 -2.91
CA TRP A 513 -6.99 -0.72 -2.23
C TRP A 513 -5.85 0.31 -2.35
N GLN A 514 -4.65 -0.11 -2.77
CA GLN A 514 -3.56 0.81 -3.15
C GLN A 514 -3.94 1.72 -4.32
N ASN A 515 -4.99 1.41 -5.09
CA ASN A 515 -5.57 2.33 -6.07
C ASN A 515 -6.18 3.60 -5.45
N LYS A 516 -6.29 3.68 -4.11
CA LYS A 516 -6.65 4.90 -3.37
C LYS A 516 -5.43 5.71 -2.94
N VAL A 517 -4.24 5.13 -3.05
CA VAL A 517 -2.94 5.76 -2.74
C VAL A 517 -2.30 6.26 -4.04
N TYR A 518 -2.16 5.39 -5.04
CA TYR A 518 -1.56 5.66 -6.34
C TYR A 518 -2.60 6.06 -7.38
N ASP A 519 -2.20 6.81 -8.42
CA ASP A 519 -3.08 7.03 -9.58
C ASP A 519 -3.30 5.70 -10.32
N PHE A 520 -2.23 4.93 -10.49
CA PHE A 520 -2.29 3.64 -11.18
C PHE A 520 -1.37 2.61 -10.51
N THR A 521 -1.84 1.37 -10.49
CA THR A 521 -1.06 0.18 -10.11
C THR A 521 -0.77 -0.65 -11.36
N ASP A 522 0.42 -1.26 -11.40
CA ASP A 522 0.89 -2.07 -12.53
C ASP A 522 1.14 -3.52 -12.11
N ALA A 523 0.78 -4.48 -12.96
CA ALA A 523 0.96 -5.93 -12.74
C ALA A 523 2.28 -6.46 -13.31
N ASP A 524 3.21 -5.56 -13.60
CA ASP A 524 4.46 -5.82 -14.31
C ASP A 524 4.29 -6.29 -15.77
N HIS A 525 5.42 -6.57 -16.44
CA HIS A 525 5.55 -6.86 -17.86
C HIS A 525 4.59 -7.93 -18.37
N VAL A 526 3.73 -7.57 -19.32
CA VAL A 526 2.93 -8.52 -20.10
C VAL A 526 3.77 -9.04 -21.27
N VAL A 527 4.22 -10.28 -21.17
CA VAL A 527 5.01 -10.99 -22.20
C VAL A 527 4.17 -12.15 -22.76
N PHE A 528 4.06 -12.23 -24.09
CA PHE A 528 3.31 -13.27 -24.79
C PHE A 528 4.20 -14.37 -25.40
N ALA A 529 5.48 -14.06 -25.65
CA ALA A 529 6.40 -14.93 -26.36
C ALA A 529 6.52 -16.31 -25.69
N GLY A 530 6.09 -17.34 -26.42
CA GLY A 530 6.23 -18.74 -26.03
C GLY A 530 5.29 -19.21 -24.92
N ALA A 531 4.25 -18.44 -24.58
CA ALA A 531 3.16 -18.88 -23.70
C ALA A 531 1.94 -19.38 -24.52
N ALA A 532 1.14 -20.26 -23.92
CA ALA A 532 -0.08 -20.77 -24.55
C ALA A 532 -1.13 -19.65 -24.72
N PRO A 533 -2.08 -19.77 -25.67
CA PRO A 533 -3.11 -18.74 -25.87
C PRO A 533 -3.92 -18.39 -24.61
N GLY A 534 -4.21 -19.38 -23.76
CA GLY A 534 -4.89 -19.15 -22.48
C GLY A 534 -4.03 -18.35 -21.51
N GLU A 535 -2.76 -18.70 -21.36
CA GLU A 535 -1.82 -17.96 -20.51
C GLU A 535 -1.60 -16.54 -21.01
N ASN A 536 -1.57 -16.31 -22.33
CA ASN A 536 -1.51 -14.96 -22.90
C ASN A 536 -2.73 -14.11 -22.49
N ARG A 537 -3.94 -14.69 -22.50
CA ARG A 537 -5.14 -14.02 -22.00
C ARG A 537 -5.07 -13.79 -20.49
N ALA A 538 -4.60 -14.77 -19.72
CA ALA A 538 -4.44 -14.68 -18.28
C ALA A 538 -3.47 -13.57 -17.87
N ARG A 539 -2.31 -13.49 -18.54
CA ARG A 539 -1.33 -12.45 -18.29
C ARG A 539 -1.87 -11.06 -18.63
N LEU A 540 -2.52 -10.88 -19.78
CA LEU A 540 -3.13 -9.60 -20.13
C LEU A 540 -4.27 -9.22 -19.16
N ALA A 541 -5.13 -10.18 -18.81
CA ALA A 541 -6.21 -9.97 -17.85
C ALA A 541 -5.67 -9.54 -16.48
N SER A 542 -4.52 -10.09 -16.03
CA SER A 542 -3.90 -9.69 -14.76
C SER A 542 -3.51 -8.21 -14.72
N ALA A 543 -2.99 -7.67 -15.83
CA ALA A 543 -2.65 -6.26 -15.95
C ALA A 543 -3.91 -5.37 -15.96
N ILE A 544 -4.93 -5.76 -16.73
CA ILE A 544 -6.23 -5.05 -16.78
C ILE A 544 -6.90 -4.99 -15.41
N VAL A 545 -6.91 -6.12 -14.70
CA VAL A 545 -7.49 -6.25 -13.35
C VAL A 545 -6.75 -5.36 -12.36
N THR A 546 -5.42 -5.34 -12.43
CA THR A 546 -4.56 -4.60 -11.49
C THR A 546 -4.61 -3.10 -11.69
N GLY A 547 -4.63 -2.62 -12.94
CA GLY A 547 -4.66 -1.19 -13.22
C GLY A 547 -4.20 -0.90 -14.64
N THR A 548 -2.95 -0.52 -14.83
CA THR A 548 -2.37 -0.22 -16.14
C THR A 548 -1.82 -1.48 -16.83
N VAL A 549 -1.57 -1.39 -18.13
CA VAL A 549 -0.95 -2.46 -18.93
C VAL A 549 0.38 -1.96 -19.49
N ILE A 550 1.46 -2.55 -18.99
CA ILE A 550 2.82 -2.39 -19.54
C ILE A 550 3.24 -3.73 -20.18
N THR A 551 3.42 -3.71 -21.49
CA THR A 551 3.88 -4.88 -22.26
C THR A 551 5.41 -5.01 -22.21
N GLY A 552 5.94 -6.18 -22.56
CA GLY A 552 7.39 -6.43 -22.43
C GLY A 552 8.05 -7.34 -23.46
N ASP A 553 7.34 -7.86 -24.47
CA ASP A 553 7.96 -8.68 -25.52
C ASP A 553 8.98 -7.90 -26.36
N ASP A 554 9.94 -8.61 -26.98
CA ASP A 554 10.79 -8.02 -28.02
C ASP A 554 10.03 -7.96 -29.36
N TYR A 555 9.51 -6.77 -29.70
CA TYR A 555 8.88 -6.49 -31.00
C TYR A 555 9.84 -5.90 -32.04
N SER A 556 11.16 -5.93 -31.80
CA SER A 556 12.14 -5.38 -32.74
C SER A 556 12.24 -6.18 -34.05
N ALA A 557 11.78 -7.43 -34.02
CA ALA A 557 11.60 -8.28 -35.20
C ALA A 557 10.26 -9.00 -35.08
N TYR A 558 9.63 -9.27 -36.22
CA TYR A 558 8.37 -10.00 -36.25
C TYR A 558 8.55 -11.41 -35.67
N SER A 559 7.70 -11.77 -34.71
CA SER A 559 7.72 -13.07 -34.04
C SER A 559 6.29 -13.55 -33.73
N SER A 560 6.16 -14.72 -33.10
CA SER A 560 4.86 -15.18 -32.60
C SER A 560 4.21 -14.20 -31.63
N ALA A 561 5.01 -13.48 -30.83
CA ALA A 561 4.52 -12.45 -29.94
C ALA A 561 3.88 -11.28 -30.69
N SER A 562 4.38 -10.92 -31.88
CA SER A 562 3.80 -9.86 -32.71
C SER A 562 2.37 -10.17 -33.13
N GLY A 563 2.09 -11.40 -33.57
CA GLY A 563 0.74 -11.84 -33.94
C GLY A 563 -0.21 -11.88 -32.75
N VAL A 564 0.24 -12.40 -31.60
CA VAL A 564 -0.56 -12.42 -30.36
C VAL A 564 -0.87 -11.01 -29.88
N ALA A 565 0.13 -10.11 -29.87
CA ALA A 565 -0.06 -8.71 -29.52
C ALA A 565 -1.05 -8.02 -30.45
N GLN A 566 -0.95 -8.23 -31.77
CA GLN A 566 -1.92 -7.69 -32.74
C GLN A 566 -3.34 -8.21 -32.50
N GLN A 567 -3.50 -9.45 -32.06
CA GLN A 567 -4.81 -10.05 -31.74
C GLN A 567 -5.39 -9.46 -30.44
N LEU A 568 -4.60 -9.43 -29.37
CA LEU A 568 -5.09 -9.08 -28.03
C LEU A 568 -5.10 -7.57 -27.78
N LEU A 569 -4.03 -6.87 -28.14
CA LEU A 569 -3.85 -5.44 -27.90
C LEU A 569 -4.51 -4.56 -28.96
N GLN A 570 -5.23 -5.14 -29.93
CA GLN A 570 -6.10 -4.39 -30.84
C GLN A 570 -7.58 -4.75 -30.68
N ASN A 571 -7.92 -5.62 -29.74
CA ASN A 571 -9.31 -5.92 -29.42
C ASN A 571 -9.93 -4.75 -28.65
N HIS A 572 -10.82 -4.00 -29.32
CA HIS A 572 -11.47 -2.82 -28.77
C HIS A 572 -12.24 -3.08 -27.46
N ASP A 573 -12.91 -4.23 -27.33
CA ASP A 573 -13.66 -4.57 -26.11
C ASP A 573 -12.72 -4.80 -24.93
N VAL A 574 -11.60 -5.51 -25.15
CA VAL A 574 -10.58 -5.73 -24.12
C VAL A 574 -9.89 -4.42 -23.73
N LEU A 575 -9.59 -3.55 -24.70
CA LEU A 575 -8.98 -2.26 -24.42
C LEU A 575 -9.91 -1.29 -23.71
N GLU A 576 -11.23 -1.37 -23.93
CA GLU A 576 -12.20 -0.62 -23.13
C GLU A 576 -12.08 -1.00 -21.64
N ALA A 577 -11.96 -2.30 -21.35
CA ALA A 577 -11.72 -2.78 -19.98
C ALA A 577 -10.36 -2.31 -19.43
N ALA A 578 -9.30 -2.35 -20.23
CA ALA A 578 -7.98 -1.83 -19.86
C ALA A 578 -7.99 -0.33 -19.52
N GLN A 579 -8.96 0.42 -20.02
CA GLN A 579 -9.13 1.86 -19.82
C GLN A 579 -10.08 2.22 -18.66
N LEU A 580 -10.58 1.23 -17.91
CA LEU A 580 -11.40 1.49 -16.73
C LEU A 580 -10.61 2.24 -15.65
N PRO A 581 -11.22 3.26 -15.01
CA PRO A 581 -10.58 4.03 -13.96
C PRO A 581 -10.62 3.23 -12.66
N ASN A 582 -9.52 3.18 -11.91
CA ASN A 582 -9.37 2.31 -10.74
C ASN A 582 -9.44 0.82 -11.12
N GLY A 583 -8.53 0.00 -10.57
CA GLY A 583 -8.51 -1.45 -10.82
C GLY A 583 -9.79 -2.17 -10.39
N PHE A 584 -9.83 -3.47 -10.61
CA PHE A 584 -10.94 -4.33 -10.19
C PHE A 584 -10.80 -4.66 -8.69
N VAL A 585 -11.93 -5.01 -8.07
CA VAL A 585 -12.01 -5.46 -6.67
C VAL A 585 -12.17 -6.98 -6.64
N PRO A 586 -11.43 -7.72 -5.80
CA PRO A 586 -11.63 -9.15 -5.61
C PRO A 586 -13.03 -9.47 -5.08
N VAL A 587 -13.67 -10.49 -5.64
CA VAL A 587 -14.99 -10.99 -5.27
C VAL A 587 -14.86 -12.06 -4.18
N ASP A 588 -13.88 -12.94 -4.32
CA ASP A 588 -13.54 -14.04 -3.42
C ASP A 588 -12.16 -13.86 -2.77
N HIS A 589 -11.94 -14.60 -1.68
CA HIS A 589 -10.67 -14.61 -0.94
C HIS A 589 -10.40 -16.02 -0.45
N HIS A 590 -9.13 -16.39 -0.40
CA HIS A 590 -8.68 -17.70 0.02
C HIS A 590 -7.65 -17.59 1.14
N THR A 591 -7.52 -18.63 1.95
CA THR A 591 -6.48 -18.74 2.98
C THR A 591 -5.09 -18.85 2.35
N GLY A 592 -4.05 -18.41 3.06
CA GLY A 592 -2.68 -18.46 2.56
C GLY A 592 -2.44 -17.41 1.47
N ASP A 593 -1.65 -17.75 0.48
CA ASP A 593 -1.20 -16.85 -0.60
C ASP A 593 -1.92 -17.10 -1.94
N THR A 594 -3.01 -17.85 -1.92
CA THR A 594 -3.81 -18.13 -3.11
C THR A 594 -4.55 -16.87 -3.59
N PRO A 595 -4.36 -16.42 -4.84
CA PRO A 595 -5.06 -15.27 -5.39
C PRO A 595 -6.57 -15.54 -5.56
N SER A 596 -7.36 -14.48 -5.54
CA SER A 596 -8.76 -14.47 -5.98
C SER A 596 -8.85 -14.91 -7.45
N SER A 597 -9.85 -15.69 -7.79
CA SER A 597 -10.14 -16.06 -9.19
C SER A 597 -11.13 -15.12 -9.85
N LEU A 598 -11.86 -14.32 -9.07
CA LEU A 598 -12.97 -13.50 -9.53
C LEU A 598 -12.76 -12.03 -9.15
N PHE A 599 -12.67 -11.16 -10.15
CA PHE A 599 -12.50 -9.72 -9.93
C PHE A 599 -13.63 -8.95 -10.59
N VAL A 600 -14.16 -7.94 -9.91
CA VAL A 600 -15.29 -7.13 -10.40
C VAL A 600 -14.95 -5.66 -10.46
N HIS A 601 -15.39 -4.99 -11.52
CA HIS A 601 -15.37 -3.54 -11.64
C HIS A 601 -16.75 -3.02 -12.03
N ASN A 602 -17.27 -2.04 -11.29
CA ASN A 602 -18.57 -1.42 -11.53
C ASN A 602 -18.39 0.05 -11.88
N ASN A 603 -18.81 0.46 -13.08
CA ASN A 603 -18.72 1.86 -13.53
C ASN A 603 -20.09 2.59 -13.59
N GLY A 604 -21.13 1.97 -13.03
CA GLY A 604 -22.50 2.50 -12.98
C GLY A 604 -23.35 2.16 -14.21
N ARG A 605 -22.73 1.96 -15.38
CA ARG A 605 -23.42 1.48 -16.60
C ARG A 605 -23.24 -0.01 -16.81
N PHE A 606 -22.00 -0.46 -16.71
CA PHE A 606 -21.60 -1.85 -16.92
C PHE A 606 -20.95 -2.40 -15.65
N THR A 607 -21.07 -3.71 -15.50
CA THR A 607 -20.28 -4.50 -14.56
C THR A 607 -19.31 -5.34 -15.37
N TYR A 608 -18.02 -5.24 -15.07
CA TYR A 608 -17.00 -6.08 -15.66
C TYR A 608 -16.61 -7.16 -14.67
N LEU A 609 -16.57 -8.41 -15.13
CA LEU A 609 -16.14 -9.57 -14.35
C LEU A 609 -14.95 -10.23 -15.06
N ALA A 610 -13.79 -10.21 -14.42
CA ALA A 610 -12.64 -11.00 -14.85
C ALA A 610 -12.61 -12.32 -14.06
N VAL A 611 -12.40 -13.42 -14.79
CA VAL A 611 -12.28 -14.78 -14.24
C VAL A 611 -10.94 -15.34 -14.66
N VAL A 612 -10.15 -15.83 -13.70
CA VAL A 612 -8.84 -16.43 -13.95
C VAL A 612 -8.80 -17.84 -13.39
N ASN A 613 -8.50 -18.80 -14.26
CA ASN A 613 -8.29 -20.19 -13.91
C ASN A 613 -6.80 -20.51 -13.83
N TYR A 614 -6.28 -20.59 -12.61
CA TYR A 614 -4.89 -20.98 -12.36
C TYR A 614 -4.65 -22.49 -12.48
N ASN A 615 -5.70 -23.30 -12.58
CA ASN A 615 -5.57 -24.75 -12.59
C ASN A 615 -5.12 -25.30 -13.95
N LYS A 616 -4.50 -26.49 -13.94
CA LYS A 616 -4.11 -27.25 -15.13
C LYS A 616 -5.27 -27.98 -15.83
N ARG A 617 -6.51 -27.73 -15.41
CA ARG A 617 -7.72 -28.32 -15.99
C ARG A 617 -8.82 -27.26 -16.12
N PRO A 618 -9.75 -27.42 -17.08
CA PRO A 618 -10.93 -26.56 -17.15
C PRO A 618 -11.65 -26.54 -15.80
N THR A 619 -12.06 -25.35 -15.37
CA THR A 619 -12.72 -25.12 -14.07
C THR A 619 -13.94 -24.24 -14.27
N THR A 620 -15.03 -24.57 -13.57
CA THR A 620 -16.25 -23.77 -13.57
C THR A 620 -16.29 -22.91 -12.32
N PHE A 621 -16.48 -21.62 -12.51
CA PHE A 621 -16.63 -20.62 -11.47
C PHE A 621 -18.08 -20.14 -11.42
N GLU A 622 -18.56 -19.82 -10.22
CA GLU A 622 -19.90 -19.30 -9.99
C GLU A 622 -19.83 -18.00 -9.17
N ALA A 623 -20.60 -16.99 -9.58
CA ALA A 623 -20.78 -15.78 -8.80
C ALA A 623 -22.25 -15.35 -8.77
N ASP A 624 -22.79 -15.20 -7.56
CA ASP A 624 -24.09 -14.57 -7.36
C ASP A 624 -24.04 -13.09 -7.76
N PHE A 625 -25.09 -12.59 -8.40
CA PHE A 625 -25.17 -11.19 -8.82
C PHE A 625 -25.01 -10.22 -7.66
N SER A 626 -25.51 -10.57 -6.47
CA SER A 626 -25.34 -9.75 -5.26
C SER A 626 -23.87 -9.57 -4.87
N LYS A 627 -23.01 -10.59 -5.08
CA LYS A 627 -21.55 -10.49 -4.83
C LYS A 627 -20.85 -9.61 -5.86
N LEU A 628 -21.40 -9.51 -7.07
CA LEU A 628 -20.92 -8.63 -8.14
C LEU A 628 -21.44 -7.20 -8.02
N GLY A 629 -22.34 -6.93 -7.06
CA GLY A 629 -23.01 -5.62 -6.92
C GLY A 629 -24.16 -5.42 -7.91
N LEU A 630 -24.67 -6.49 -8.50
CA LEU A 630 -25.79 -6.51 -9.44
C LEU A 630 -27.12 -6.75 -8.73
N GLY A 631 -28.19 -6.16 -9.27
CA GLY A 631 -29.55 -6.36 -8.79
C GLY A 631 -30.22 -7.60 -9.40
N SER A 632 -31.48 -7.83 -9.03
CA SER A 632 -32.30 -8.84 -9.68
C SER A 632 -32.62 -8.45 -11.13
N GLY A 633 -32.57 -9.41 -12.04
CA GLY A 633 -32.92 -9.22 -13.44
C GLY A 633 -32.14 -10.15 -14.35
N GLU A 634 -32.35 -9.97 -15.65
CA GLU A 634 -31.57 -10.60 -16.70
C GLU A 634 -30.49 -9.64 -17.16
N TYR A 635 -29.30 -10.17 -17.38
CA TYR A 635 -28.15 -9.41 -17.83
C TYR A 635 -27.62 -10.00 -19.13
N LEU A 636 -27.36 -9.14 -20.11
CA LEU A 636 -26.59 -9.49 -21.29
C LEU A 636 -25.11 -9.56 -20.89
N CYS A 637 -24.47 -10.69 -21.12
CA CYS A 637 -23.07 -10.93 -20.81
C CYS A 637 -22.30 -11.03 -22.13
N LYS A 638 -21.31 -10.16 -22.34
CA LYS A 638 -20.38 -10.24 -23.48
C LYS A 638 -19.00 -10.64 -22.99
N GLU A 639 -18.47 -11.76 -23.48
CA GLU A 639 -17.09 -12.19 -23.25
C GLU A 639 -16.17 -11.42 -24.20
N LEU A 640 -15.22 -10.65 -23.66
CA LEU A 640 -14.51 -9.60 -24.39
C LEU A 640 -13.42 -10.15 -25.31
N PHE A 641 -12.81 -11.30 -25.01
CA PHE A 641 -11.78 -11.87 -25.87
C PHE A 641 -12.36 -12.48 -27.16
N SER A 642 -13.51 -13.17 -27.06
CA SER A 642 -14.16 -13.89 -28.17
C SER A 642 -15.33 -13.12 -28.79
N GLY A 643 -15.87 -12.12 -28.11
CA GLY A 643 -17.05 -11.37 -28.52
C GLY A 643 -18.38 -12.13 -28.36
N LYS A 644 -18.36 -13.37 -27.85
CA LYS A 644 -19.56 -14.18 -27.62
C LYS A 644 -20.47 -13.51 -26.59
N THR A 645 -21.77 -13.64 -26.80
CA THR A 645 -22.78 -13.10 -25.88
C THR A 645 -23.64 -14.21 -25.30
N SER A 646 -24.06 -14.06 -24.05
CA SER A 646 -25.01 -14.92 -23.35
C SER A 646 -25.99 -14.07 -22.53
N THR A 647 -26.97 -14.71 -21.90
CA THR A 647 -27.88 -14.05 -20.96
C THR A 647 -27.91 -14.84 -19.67
N GLU A 648 -27.71 -14.16 -18.56
CA GLU A 648 -27.63 -14.76 -17.23
C GLU A 648 -28.65 -14.12 -16.29
N LYS A 649 -29.12 -14.89 -15.30
CA LYS A 649 -30.14 -14.43 -14.33
C LYS A 649 -29.80 -14.93 -12.93
N GLY A 650 -29.69 -13.99 -11.99
CA GLY A 650 -29.46 -14.25 -10.56
C GLY A 650 -28.01 -14.65 -10.20
N LYS A 651 -27.38 -15.47 -11.03
CA LYS A 651 -25.97 -15.89 -10.92
C LYS A 651 -25.38 -16.05 -12.33
N ILE A 652 -24.05 -16.09 -12.41
CA ILE A 652 -23.31 -16.40 -13.63
C ILE A 652 -22.44 -17.65 -13.40
N HIS A 653 -22.40 -18.55 -14.40
CA HIS A 653 -21.50 -19.71 -14.42
C HIS A 653 -20.52 -19.57 -15.58
N ILE A 654 -19.23 -19.66 -15.28
CA ILE A 654 -18.17 -19.44 -16.26
C ILE A 654 -17.24 -20.65 -16.22
N THR A 655 -17.18 -21.40 -17.32
CA THR A 655 -16.16 -22.42 -17.50
C THR A 655 -14.98 -21.80 -18.25
N ALA A 656 -13.85 -21.69 -17.58
CA ALA A 656 -12.59 -21.28 -18.17
C ALA A 656 -11.68 -22.51 -18.38
N ASP A 657 -10.98 -22.55 -19.52
CA ASP A 657 -10.01 -23.61 -19.81
C ASP A 657 -8.83 -23.59 -18.83
N ALA A 658 -8.00 -24.63 -18.88
CA ALA A 658 -6.79 -24.71 -18.05
C ALA A 658 -5.85 -23.53 -18.32
N ALA A 659 -5.31 -22.92 -17.25
CA ALA A 659 -4.37 -21.81 -17.33
C ALA A 659 -4.85 -20.68 -18.27
N ASP A 660 -6.06 -20.18 -18.03
CA ASP A 660 -6.75 -19.23 -18.90
C ASP A 660 -7.47 -18.13 -18.11
N ALA A 661 -7.82 -17.04 -18.79
CA ALA A 661 -8.71 -16.02 -18.26
C ALA A 661 -9.74 -15.56 -19.28
N MET A 662 -10.85 -15.07 -18.73
CA MET A 662 -11.97 -14.50 -19.47
C MET A 662 -12.33 -13.16 -18.83
N ILE A 663 -12.80 -12.20 -19.64
CA ILE A 663 -13.37 -10.95 -19.12
C ILE A 663 -14.76 -10.80 -19.70
N PHE A 664 -15.74 -10.50 -18.86
CA PHE A 664 -17.12 -10.29 -19.25
C PHE A 664 -17.52 -8.85 -18.98
N ARG A 665 -18.29 -8.26 -19.90
CA ARG A 665 -19.07 -7.03 -19.66
C ARG A 665 -20.54 -7.41 -19.53
N LEU A 666 -21.14 -7.07 -18.40
CA LEU A 666 -22.52 -7.33 -18.06
C LEU A 666 -23.32 -6.03 -18.10
N GLU A 667 -24.45 -6.05 -18.80
CA GLU A 667 -25.41 -4.95 -18.91
C GLU A 667 -26.81 -5.47 -18.59
N LYS A 668 -27.58 -4.71 -17.80
CA LYS A 668 -28.96 -5.08 -17.49
C LYS A 668 -29.81 -4.98 -18.76
N LYS A 669 -30.61 -6.01 -19.05
CA LYS A 669 -31.55 -6.01 -20.17
C LYS A 669 -32.76 -5.10 -19.93
#